data_AF-A0A9P8BX74-F1
#
_entry.id   AF-A0A9P8BX74-F1
#
_cell.length_a   1.000
_cell.length_b   1.000
_cell.length_c   1.000
_cell.angle_alpha   90.00
_cell.angle_beta   90.00
_cell.angle_gamma   90.00
#
_symmetry.space_group_name_H-M   'P 1'
#
loop_
_entity.id
_entity.type
_entity.pdbx_description
1 polymer ?
#
loop_
_entity_poly.entity_id
_entity_poly.type
_entity_poly.pdbx_seq_one_letter_code
_entity_poly.pdbx_strand_id
1 'polypeptide(L)'
;MSLEDETIDMEEADYSVSETTTRPPSRTATPLLKSYTYATPLPTGLEKDQECILGVDEAGRGPVLGPMVYGICYCPLSKKDELADLGFADSKTLKEDERDNLLNVIMSRPDLIGWSVRVLSPMDISNSMLRKDKYNLNALAHDTTIQLIRETIASGVNLKEVYVDTVGPPETYQKKLEGLFPSVTKIVVAKKADSKYPIVSAASICAKVTRDDVLRHWIFAEKELGSTISREFGSGYPGDPKTKSWLKANMDPIFGYPNIVRFSWATCKTSLDESGKNVRWPDDDESNSQPRITALFGQSSTGTADLAQQRKQYSTFASNAAPRPRPQLLQDMALRSKGKHNNHGKNDNNSDGDDDFEVGGARNNQYPGRSQNPEAHSNNSGKRWERPRTSTQDNTFGGQQLEQDDVNMPMVQAHEIPTQAQQAAPLRTKRKDTNCPWIDWDVYLPQDDYHEQHEYIHWIAEFRQFLQRYHLRNLHELTKEQRAELERRRVFVVNLKALIQECSIPALMDLVVHRTTAVLGCMSLAAIQGLYGDKAAKEKHQKTITVRLGNLDKITHGKDMKANLIGKFICVRGTIVRTSGVTPLATKMSFTCNACQGVQTLEFADAKYIQPTKCPEVGCRGRHFTPQRGVGYDTETVDWQTIRLQEKLPDDRTDSGRVPRTIECEVTRDLVDQVIPGDVVEATGIVKVSQSEKSYTREKTGNTMYLLYLDVNYLTKATMTAKDDDDMYNDDNSKDRTKESKDSIQITTKDLYAIEDVHKEPQLFKLIVNSFSPAIFGHEMVKAGILFGLFGGRRRSTAVVDRTAIRSDPHILVVGDPGLGKSQMLSAAVKVAPRGVYVCGSSGISTSGLTVTLVRGKGSDFALEAGALVLGDQGCCCIDEFDKMTTDHNALLEAMEQQSISIAKAGIICTLPARTSVIAAANPVGGHYNMSKTVAENLKMNTALLSRFDLIFILMDKPDGEMDQYLSRHVMALHSGNAATAPAFRGNTSQEIDPSQASGVKADMSLPLEERLRMTSEDNMELIPLPLLRKYIAYARQYVHPRLSREAAAVLQEFYLMLRAKHRSPDGTPVTTRQLESLIRMSEAKARMELREVVTRRDAMDVIEIM
;
A
#
# COMPACT_ATOMS: atom_id res chain seq x y z
N MET A 1 -33.10 70.92 -9.39
CA MET A 1 -33.42 70.99 -10.84
C MET A 1 -34.22 69.75 -11.15
N SER A 2 -35.51 69.93 -11.38
CA SER A 2 -36.45 68.90 -11.84
C SER A 2 -36.23 68.61 -13.32
N LEU A 3 -36.49 67.37 -13.73
CA LEU A 3 -37.15 67.06 -14.98
C LEU A 3 -38.03 65.82 -14.74
N GLU A 4 -39.33 66.08 -14.76
CA GLU A 4 -40.44 65.12 -14.79
C GLU A 4 -40.49 64.48 -16.21
N ASP A 5 -40.79 63.19 -16.38
CA ASP A 5 -42.05 62.46 -16.14
C ASP A 5 -43.02 62.59 -17.35
N GLU A 6 -43.18 61.49 -18.10
CA GLU A 6 -44.31 61.26 -19.00
C GLU A 6 -44.82 59.83 -18.77
N THR A 7 -45.93 59.73 -18.06
CA THR A 7 -46.71 58.51 -17.84
C THR A 7 -47.79 58.37 -18.91
N ILE A 8 -48.02 57.14 -19.38
CA ILE A 8 -49.31 56.72 -19.92
C ILE A 8 -49.61 55.32 -19.36
N ASP A 9 -50.69 55.22 -18.60
CA ASP A 9 -51.20 53.97 -18.01
C ASP A 9 -51.76 53.01 -19.07
N MET A 10 -51.66 51.71 -18.81
CA MET A 10 -52.64 50.72 -19.27
C MET A 10 -52.75 49.54 -18.29
N GLU A 11 -53.78 49.64 -17.44
CA GLU A 11 -54.60 48.58 -16.84
C GLU A 11 -53.93 47.43 -16.07
N GLU A 12 -54.10 47.47 -14.75
CA GLU A 12 -54.03 46.31 -13.86
C GLU A 12 -55.11 45.27 -14.26
N ALA A 13 -54.67 44.05 -14.59
CA ALA A 13 -55.56 42.89 -14.65
C ALA A 13 -55.50 42.16 -13.30
N ASP A 14 -56.52 42.40 -12.47
CA ASP A 14 -56.74 41.70 -11.20
C ASP A 14 -56.68 40.16 -11.39
N TYR A 15 -55.83 39.50 -10.60
CA TYR A 15 -55.98 38.07 -10.34
C TYR A 15 -55.81 37.78 -8.85
N SER A 16 -56.83 38.16 -8.09
CA SER A 16 -57.03 37.71 -6.72
C SER A 16 -57.18 36.18 -6.68
N VAL A 17 -56.10 35.46 -6.37
CA VAL A 17 -56.19 34.03 -6.02
C VAL A 17 -56.22 33.92 -4.51
N SER A 18 -57.38 33.49 -4.02
CA SER A 18 -57.74 33.35 -2.61
C SER A 18 -56.78 32.47 -1.79
N GLU A 19 -56.59 32.86 -0.53
CA GLU A 19 -56.13 31.95 0.52
C GLU A 19 -57.10 30.76 0.65
N THR A 20 -56.77 29.60 0.06
CA THR A 20 -57.10 28.22 0.48
C THR A 20 -56.91 27.23 -0.69
N THR A 21 -55.72 26.67 -0.88
CA THR A 21 -55.55 25.42 -1.66
C THR A 21 -54.37 24.58 -1.15
N THR A 22 -54.58 23.27 -1.12
CA THR A 22 -53.83 22.26 -0.36
C THR A 22 -52.52 21.79 -1.03
N ARG A 23 -51.60 22.71 -1.36
CA ARG A 23 -50.21 22.30 -1.64
C ARG A 23 -49.62 21.66 -0.36
N PRO A 24 -48.72 20.66 -0.47
CA PRO A 24 -47.96 20.18 0.68
C PRO A 24 -47.17 21.36 1.29
N PRO A 25 -46.75 21.32 2.58
CA PRO A 25 -46.01 22.38 3.25
C PRO A 25 -44.56 22.46 2.74
N SER A 26 -44.44 22.75 1.45
CA SER A 26 -43.27 23.10 0.66
C SER A 26 -42.76 24.50 1.04
N ARG A 27 -43.71 25.39 1.36
CA ARG A 27 -43.48 26.67 2.03
C ARG A 27 -43.52 26.48 3.56
N THR A 28 -42.40 26.07 4.14
CA THR A 28 -42.21 26.11 5.59
C THR A 28 -41.97 27.55 6.06
N ALA A 29 -42.51 27.97 7.21
CA ALA A 29 -42.22 29.29 7.80
C ALA A 29 -40.79 29.41 8.35
N THR A 30 -40.03 28.31 8.34
CA THR A 30 -38.67 28.18 8.86
C THR A 30 -37.76 27.46 7.85
N PRO A 31 -36.43 27.64 7.92
CA PRO A 31 -35.48 26.93 7.06
C PRO A 31 -35.56 25.40 7.18
N LEU A 32 -35.43 24.68 6.05
CA LEU A 32 -35.47 23.23 6.00
C LEU A 32 -34.18 22.58 6.53
N LEU A 33 -34.06 22.49 7.86
CA LEU A 33 -32.93 21.84 8.52
C LEU A 33 -33.14 20.33 8.75
N LYS A 34 -34.38 19.90 9.01
CA LYS A 34 -34.74 18.49 9.28
C LYS A 34 -35.73 17.95 8.25
N SER A 35 -35.62 16.66 7.98
CA SER A 35 -36.52 15.92 7.10
C SER A 35 -37.91 15.73 7.72
N TYR A 36 -38.95 15.77 6.89
CA TYR A 36 -40.35 15.61 7.32
C TYR A 36 -41.17 14.74 6.34
N THR A 37 -42.27 14.16 6.82
CA THR A 37 -43.31 13.57 5.96
C THR A 37 -44.53 14.50 5.97
N TYR A 38 -45.18 14.68 4.82
CA TYR A 38 -46.54 15.19 4.70
C TYR A 38 -47.41 14.11 4.05
N ALA A 39 -48.53 13.76 4.66
CA ALA A 39 -49.51 12.84 4.12
C ALA A 39 -50.88 13.53 4.05
N THR A 40 -51.67 13.24 3.01
CA THR A 40 -53.06 13.65 2.95
C THR A 40 -53.90 12.86 3.97
N PRO A 41 -55.09 13.35 4.36
CA PRO A 41 -56.13 12.51 4.93
C PRO A 41 -56.42 11.29 4.03
N LEU A 42 -57.02 10.24 4.61
CA LEU A 42 -57.50 9.10 3.84
C LEU A 42 -58.52 9.54 2.79
N PRO A 43 -58.55 8.92 1.59
CA PRO A 43 -59.55 9.23 0.58
C PRO A 43 -60.97 8.99 1.10
N THR A 44 -61.88 9.93 0.85
CA THR A 44 -63.27 9.87 1.37
C THR A 44 -64.10 8.76 0.75
N GLY A 45 -63.68 8.26 -0.42
CA GLY A 45 -64.29 7.12 -1.11
C GLY A 45 -63.64 5.76 -0.82
N LEU A 46 -62.78 5.66 0.20
CA LEU A 46 -62.11 4.42 0.60
C LEU A 46 -62.92 3.69 1.67
N GLU A 47 -63.48 2.52 1.34
CA GLU A 47 -64.18 1.67 2.30
C GLU A 47 -63.19 0.97 3.24
N LYS A 48 -63.66 0.60 4.45
CA LYS A 48 -62.85 -0.21 5.38
C LYS A 48 -62.48 -1.55 4.71
N ASP A 49 -61.22 -1.94 4.87
CA ASP A 49 -60.62 -3.14 4.29
C ASP A 49 -60.57 -3.20 2.75
N GLN A 50 -60.90 -2.11 2.03
CA GLN A 50 -60.84 -2.08 0.56
C GLN A 50 -59.40 -2.22 0.03
N GLU A 51 -59.20 -3.20 -0.84
CA GLU A 51 -57.88 -3.51 -1.42
C GLU A 51 -57.34 -2.36 -2.27
N CYS A 52 -56.09 -1.95 -2.01
CA CYS A 52 -55.44 -0.79 -2.63
C CYS A 52 -54.16 -1.15 -3.41
N ILE A 53 -53.90 -0.35 -4.44
CA ILE A 53 -52.65 -0.29 -5.20
C ILE A 53 -51.86 0.95 -4.78
N LEU A 54 -50.53 0.84 -4.65
CA LEU A 54 -49.63 1.94 -4.28
C LEU A 54 -48.44 2.04 -5.24
N GLY A 55 -48.07 3.27 -5.60
CA GLY A 55 -46.88 3.61 -6.38
C GLY A 55 -45.87 4.42 -5.58
N VAL A 56 -44.57 4.25 -5.85
CA VAL A 56 -43.46 4.99 -5.21
C VAL A 56 -42.45 5.46 -6.26
N ASP A 57 -42.07 6.74 -6.21
CA ASP A 57 -40.96 7.32 -7.01
C ASP A 57 -40.21 8.43 -6.25
N GLU A 58 -39.04 8.83 -6.73
CA GLU A 58 -38.21 9.88 -6.12
C GLU A 58 -37.86 11.07 -7.03
N ALA A 59 -37.68 12.23 -6.40
CA ALA A 59 -37.21 13.46 -7.02
C ALA A 59 -35.93 13.97 -6.33
N GLY A 60 -35.04 14.58 -7.11
CA GLY A 60 -33.85 15.25 -6.59
C GLY A 60 -32.72 14.34 -6.11
N ARG A 61 -32.65 13.06 -6.52
CA ARG A 61 -31.56 12.15 -6.12
C ARG A 61 -30.17 12.54 -6.64
N GLY A 62 -30.05 12.93 -7.91
CA GLY A 62 -28.77 13.28 -8.55
C GLY A 62 -28.18 14.68 -8.24
N PRO A 63 -28.99 15.74 -8.09
CA PRO A 63 -28.51 17.09 -7.76
C PRO A 63 -27.62 17.19 -6.52
N VAL A 64 -26.67 18.13 -6.57
CA VAL A 64 -25.76 18.47 -5.47
C VAL A 64 -26.35 19.53 -4.52
N LEU A 65 -27.42 20.20 -4.94
CA LEU A 65 -28.19 21.14 -4.12
C LEU A 65 -29.68 20.78 -4.06
N GLY A 66 -30.34 21.20 -2.99
CA GLY A 66 -31.77 20.97 -2.73
C GLY A 66 -32.09 19.66 -2.01
N PRO A 67 -33.35 19.46 -1.59
CA PRO A 67 -33.79 18.26 -0.90
C PRO A 67 -33.92 17.06 -1.87
N MET A 68 -33.98 15.86 -1.31
CA MET A 68 -34.42 14.65 -2.03
C MET A 68 -35.80 14.28 -1.51
N VAL A 69 -36.78 14.08 -2.40
CA VAL A 69 -38.18 13.85 -2.03
C VAL A 69 -38.63 12.48 -2.54
N TYR A 70 -39.20 11.67 -1.67
CA TYR A 70 -39.89 10.43 -2.05
C TYR A 70 -41.38 10.68 -2.01
N GLY A 71 -42.08 10.35 -3.08
CA GLY A 71 -43.54 10.44 -3.18
C GLY A 71 -44.16 9.04 -3.20
N ILE A 72 -45.34 8.93 -2.61
CA ILE A 72 -46.24 7.79 -2.78
C ILE A 72 -47.63 8.27 -3.15
N CYS A 73 -48.31 7.48 -3.98
CA CYS A 73 -49.73 7.62 -4.30
C CYS A 73 -50.40 6.26 -4.17
N TYR A 74 -51.63 6.22 -3.67
CA TYR A 74 -52.42 5.00 -3.57
C TYR A 74 -53.90 5.24 -3.89
N CYS A 75 -54.56 4.24 -4.45
CA CYS A 75 -55.99 4.25 -4.75
C CYS A 75 -56.60 2.84 -4.60
N PRO A 76 -57.94 2.72 -4.53
CA PRO A 76 -58.62 1.42 -4.56
C PRO A 76 -58.31 0.66 -5.85
N LEU A 77 -58.10 -0.66 -5.74
CA LEU A 77 -57.72 -1.52 -6.85
C LEU A 77 -58.82 -1.62 -7.92
N SER A 78 -60.08 -1.41 -7.53
CA SER A 78 -61.25 -1.32 -8.43
C SER A 78 -61.27 -0.06 -9.31
N LYS A 79 -60.57 1.01 -8.92
CA LYS A 79 -60.50 2.28 -9.66
C LYS A 79 -59.15 2.48 -10.38
N LYS A 80 -58.41 1.38 -10.60
CA LYS A 80 -57.08 1.39 -11.22
C LYS A 80 -57.10 1.91 -12.67
N ASP A 81 -58.16 1.58 -13.42
CA ASP A 81 -58.29 1.95 -14.83
C ASP A 81 -58.72 3.43 -14.98
N GLU A 82 -59.59 3.95 -14.09
CA GLU A 82 -59.91 5.38 -13.99
C GLU A 82 -58.64 6.25 -13.83
N LEU A 83 -57.58 5.71 -13.23
CA LEU A 83 -56.32 6.42 -13.02
C LEU A 83 -55.44 6.46 -14.28
N ALA A 84 -55.65 5.57 -15.25
CA ALA A 84 -54.98 5.62 -16.55
C ALA A 84 -55.57 6.75 -17.43
N ASP A 85 -56.88 6.96 -17.37
CA ASP A 85 -57.59 7.99 -18.15
C ASP A 85 -57.25 9.44 -17.71
N LEU A 86 -56.65 9.63 -16.53
CA LEU A 86 -56.21 10.93 -16.01
C LEU A 86 -54.91 11.46 -16.67
N GLY A 87 -54.35 10.76 -17.66
CA GLY A 87 -53.25 11.27 -18.48
C GLY A 87 -51.87 11.30 -17.80
N PHE A 88 -51.66 10.52 -16.73
CA PHE A 88 -50.37 10.42 -16.06
C PHE A 88 -49.33 9.72 -16.96
N ALA A 89 -48.42 10.51 -17.54
CA ALA A 89 -47.31 10.07 -18.41
C ALA A 89 -45.93 10.38 -17.78
N ASP A 90 -44.84 9.85 -18.37
CA ASP A 90 -43.46 10.03 -17.88
C ASP A 90 -43.18 11.50 -17.54
N SER A 91 -43.10 11.76 -16.24
CA SER A 91 -42.96 13.09 -15.65
C SER A 91 -41.61 13.75 -15.98
N LYS A 92 -40.70 13.05 -16.68
CA LYS A 92 -39.46 13.62 -17.25
C LYS A 92 -39.70 14.28 -18.61
N THR A 93 -40.78 13.94 -19.32
CA THR A 93 -41.16 14.52 -20.62
C THR A 93 -42.14 15.69 -20.51
N LEU A 94 -42.91 15.76 -19.41
CA LEU A 94 -43.86 16.84 -19.11
C LEU A 94 -43.16 18.14 -18.68
N LYS A 95 -43.72 19.29 -19.08
CA LYS A 95 -43.32 20.64 -18.63
C LYS A 95 -43.71 20.89 -17.17
N GLU A 96 -43.18 21.97 -16.59
CA GLU A 96 -43.42 22.33 -15.19
C GLU A 96 -44.90 22.66 -14.93
N ASP A 97 -45.51 23.49 -15.78
CA ASP A 97 -46.94 23.84 -15.69
C ASP A 97 -47.88 22.63 -15.85
N GLU A 98 -47.50 21.68 -16.71
CA GLU A 98 -48.24 20.43 -16.92
C GLU A 98 -48.22 19.53 -15.68
N ARG A 99 -47.10 19.50 -14.95
CA ARG A 99 -46.99 18.77 -13.67
C ARG A 99 -47.75 19.45 -12.53
N ASP A 100 -47.71 20.78 -12.45
CA ASP A 100 -48.50 21.54 -11.47
C ASP A 100 -50.01 21.33 -11.72
N ASN A 101 -50.45 21.30 -12.98
CA ASN A 101 -51.83 20.96 -13.35
C ASN A 101 -52.21 19.52 -12.96
N LEU A 102 -51.34 18.52 -13.19
CA LEU A 102 -51.60 17.14 -12.77
C LEU A 102 -51.59 16.97 -11.25
N LEU A 103 -50.79 17.74 -10.50
CA LEU A 103 -50.89 17.76 -9.04
C LEU A 103 -52.23 18.34 -8.58
N ASN A 104 -52.70 19.42 -9.21
CA ASN A 104 -54.03 19.98 -8.94
C ASN A 104 -55.15 18.95 -9.23
N VAL A 105 -55.01 18.12 -10.28
CA VAL A 105 -55.94 17.01 -10.56
C VAL A 105 -55.93 15.99 -9.42
N ILE A 106 -54.76 15.55 -8.95
CA ILE A 106 -54.62 14.64 -7.78
C ILE A 106 -55.29 15.26 -6.54
N MET A 107 -55.05 16.55 -6.27
CA MET A 107 -55.64 17.27 -5.13
C MET A 107 -57.15 17.47 -5.24
N SER A 108 -57.69 17.57 -6.45
CA SER A 108 -59.13 17.72 -6.73
C SER A 108 -59.95 16.42 -6.61
N ARG A 109 -59.28 15.26 -6.47
CA ARG A 109 -59.90 13.92 -6.41
C ARG A 109 -59.59 13.18 -5.10
N PRO A 110 -59.91 13.74 -3.91
CA PRO A 110 -59.77 13.05 -2.63
C PRO A 110 -60.74 11.86 -2.47
N ASP A 111 -61.65 11.63 -3.43
CA ASP A 111 -62.49 10.44 -3.54
C ASP A 111 -61.78 9.22 -4.19
N LEU A 112 -60.60 9.45 -4.77
CA LEU A 112 -59.89 8.51 -5.63
C LEU A 112 -58.44 8.25 -5.18
N ILE A 113 -57.66 9.29 -4.93
CA ILE A 113 -56.21 9.18 -4.70
C ILE A 113 -55.82 9.73 -3.33
N GLY A 114 -55.16 8.89 -2.52
CA GLY A 114 -54.41 9.32 -1.33
C GLY A 114 -52.93 9.44 -1.67
N TRP A 115 -52.22 10.39 -1.08
CA TRP A 115 -50.79 10.56 -1.37
C TRP A 115 -50.00 11.13 -0.18
N SER A 116 -48.69 10.89 -0.21
CA SER A 116 -47.76 11.33 0.83
C SER A 116 -46.38 11.58 0.24
N VAL A 117 -45.65 12.52 0.81
CA VAL A 117 -44.28 12.89 0.40
C VAL A 117 -43.37 12.98 1.63
N ARG A 118 -42.19 12.39 1.54
CA ARG A 118 -41.12 12.52 2.53
C ARG A 118 -39.97 13.34 1.96
N VAL A 119 -39.80 14.55 2.48
CA VAL A 119 -38.79 15.51 2.07
C VAL A 119 -37.56 15.34 2.96
N LEU A 120 -36.45 14.89 2.38
CA LEU A 120 -35.17 14.74 3.07
C LEU A 120 -34.32 16.00 2.92
N SER A 121 -33.89 16.59 4.04
CA SER A 121 -33.07 17.81 4.02
C SER A 121 -31.66 17.52 3.49
N PRO A 122 -31.00 18.49 2.80
CA PRO A 122 -29.59 18.34 2.37
C PRO A 122 -28.66 18.02 3.55
N MET A 123 -29.00 18.55 4.72
CA MET A 123 -28.30 18.37 6.00
C MET A 123 -28.41 16.93 6.50
N ASP A 124 -29.61 16.35 6.56
CA ASP A 124 -29.82 14.96 7.02
C ASP A 124 -29.22 13.94 6.05
N ILE A 125 -29.28 14.20 4.74
CA ILE A 125 -28.59 13.39 3.72
C ILE A 125 -27.07 13.44 3.95
N SER A 126 -26.50 14.63 4.14
CA SER A 126 -25.06 14.81 4.36
C SER A 126 -24.60 14.15 5.66
N ASN A 127 -25.32 14.38 6.76
CA ASN A 127 -25.06 13.79 8.08
C ASN A 127 -25.10 12.26 8.01
N SER A 128 -26.11 11.71 7.33
CA SER A 128 -26.28 10.26 7.18
C SER A 128 -25.18 9.62 6.34
N MET A 129 -24.78 10.24 5.22
CA MET A 129 -23.75 9.70 4.33
C MET A 129 -22.32 9.85 4.86
N LEU A 130 -22.04 10.88 5.64
CA LEU A 130 -20.69 11.19 6.14
C LEU A 130 -20.40 10.62 7.54
N ARG A 131 -21.40 10.11 8.28
CA ARG A 131 -21.20 9.50 9.60
C ARG A 131 -20.19 8.35 9.56
N LYS A 132 -19.49 8.12 10.69
CA LYS A 132 -18.49 7.04 10.88
C LYS A 132 -18.96 5.68 10.32
N ASP A 133 -20.17 5.25 10.68
CA ASP A 133 -20.79 4.03 10.15
C ASP A 133 -21.44 4.32 8.78
N LYS A 134 -20.62 4.22 7.73
CA LYS A 134 -20.96 4.52 6.32
C LYS A 134 -22.34 4.02 5.92
N TYR A 135 -23.30 4.95 5.84
CA TYR A 135 -24.67 4.66 5.43
C TYR A 135 -24.90 5.25 4.04
N ASN A 136 -24.90 4.38 3.05
CA ASN A 136 -24.94 4.80 1.65
C ASN A 136 -26.31 5.36 1.26
N LEU A 137 -26.34 6.17 0.20
CA LEU A 137 -27.55 6.86 -0.26
C LEU A 137 -28.69 5.89 -0.65
N ASN A 138 -28.36 4.66 -1.08
CA ASN A 138 -29.35 3.64 -1.43
C ASN A 138 -30.00 3.01 -0.18
N ALA A 139 -29.25 2.87 0.93
CA ALA A 139 -29.82 2.46 2.21
C ALA A 139 -30.80 3.52 2.74
N LEU A 140 -30.40 4.81 2.71
CA LEU A 140 -31.28 5.93 3.04
C LEU A 140 -32.55 5.95 2.17
N ALA A 141 -32.40 5.75 0.86
CA ALA A 141 -33.52 5.64 -0.08
C ALA A 141 -34.47 4.48 0.28
N HIS A 142 -33.94 3.26 0.41
CA HIS A 142 -34.74 2.08 0.72
C HIS A 142 -35.51 2.26 2.04
N ASP A 143 -34.85 2.78 3.08
CA ASP A 143 -35.44 2.94 4.40
C ASP A 143 -36.47 4.10 4.43
N THR A 144 -36.30 5.14 3.60
CA THR A 144 -37.29 6.21 3.39
C THR A 144 -38.57 5.66 2.74
N THR A 145 -38.44 4.83 1.70
CA THR A 145 -39.60 4.14 1.08
C THR A 145 -40.28 3.18 2.06
N ILE A 146 -39.51 2.39 2.81
CA ILE A 146 -40.05 1.47 3.83
C ILE A 146 -40.83 2.25 4.90
N GLN A 147 -40.33 3.42 5.31
CA GLN A 147 -41.05 4.30 6.24
C GLN A 147 -42.39 4.78 5.66
N LEU A 148 -42.41 5.29 4.43
CA LEU A 148 -43.64 5.76 3.77
C LEU A 148 -44.70 4.65 3.62
N ILE A 149 -44.29 3.43 3.23
CA ILE A 149 -45.21 2.29 3.12
C ILE A 149 -45.76 1.91 4.50
N ARG A 150 -44.92 1.88 5.55
CA ARG A 150 -45.36 1.62 6.94
C ARG A 150 -46.34 2.68 7.45
N GLU A 151 -46.08 3.96 7.20
CA GLU A 151 -46.95 5.07 7.58
C GLU A 151 -48.32 4.95 6.88
N THR A 152 -48.35 4.50 5.63
CA THR A 152 -49.61 4.25 4.88
C THR A 152 -50.40 3.08 5.45
N ILE A 153 -49.76 1.94 5.74
CA ILE A 153 -50.42 0.79 6.36
C ILE A 153 -50.93 1.17 7.77
N ALA A 154 -50.14 1.89 8.56
CA ALA A 154 -50.53 2.38 9.88
C ALA A 154 -51.70 3.38 9.85
N SER A 155 -51.90 4.08 8.72
CA SER A 155 -53.09 4.93 8.52
C SER A 155 -54.39 4.17 8.25
N GLY A 156 -54.34 2.83 8.08
CA GLY A 156 -55.51 1.98 7.88
C GLY A 156 -55.78 1.53 6.43
N VAL A 157 -54.81 1.71 5.53
CA VAL A 157 -54.94 1.33 4.10
C VAL A 157 -54.55 -0.14 3.87
N ASN A 158 -55.46 -0.94 3.31
CA ASN A 158 -55.23 -2.35 2.97
C ASN A 158 -54.46 -2.49 1.64
N LEU A 159 -53.13 -2.44 1.69
CA LEU A 159 -52.27 -2.53 0.50
C LEU A 159 -52.12 -3.97 -0.02
N LYS A 160 -52.33 -4.16 -1.34
CA LYS A 160 -52.23 -5.46 -2.02
C LYS A 160 -51.24 -5.49 -3.18
N GLU A 161 -51.17 -4.42 -3.97
CA GLU A 161 -50.13 -4.24 -5.00
C GLU A 161 -49.27 -3.01 -4.68
N VAL A 162 -47.94 -3.16 -4.70
CA VAL A 162 -46.97 -2.06 -4.53
C VAL A 162 -46.00 -2.04 -5.72
N TYR A 163 -45.86 -0.87 -6.37
CA TYR A 163 -44.97 -0.64 -7.51
C TYR A 163 -43.96 0.46 -7.17
N VAL A 164 -42.67 0.24 -7.46
CA VAL A 164 -41.57 1.12 -7.01
C VAL A 164 -40.57 1.35 -8.14
N ASP A 165 -40.21 2.60 -8.44
CA ASP A 165 -39.04 2.88 -9.30
C ASP A 165 -37.73 2.61 -8.56
N THR A 166 -36.74 2.08 -9.27
CA THR A 166 -35.59 1.44 -8.62
C THR A 166 -34.34 2.32 -8.56
N VAL A 167 -33.90 2.59 -7.34
CA VAL A 167 -32.64 3.28 -7.06
C VAL A 167 -31.38 2.39 -7.23
N GLY A 168 -31.54 1.09 -7.54
CA GLY A 168 -30.45 0.11 -7.55
C GLY A 168 -30.75 -1.15 -8.37
N PRO A 169 -30.19 -2.33 -7.99
CA PRO A 169 -30.55 -3.61 -8.60
C PRO A 169 -31.99 -4.02 -8.18
N PRO A 170 -32.95 -4.14 -9.12
CA PRO A 170 -34.37 -4.29 -8.78
C PRO A 170 -34.65 -5.52 -7.91
N GLU A 171 -34.08 -6.66 -8.27
CA GLU A 171 -34.24 -7.95 -7.58
C GLU A 171 -33.86 -7.89 -6.09
N THR A 172 -32.77 -7.20 -5.77
CA THR A 172 -32.29 -7.08 -4.38
C THR A 172 -33.20 -6.21 -3.53
N TYR A 173 -33.80 -5.18 -4.14
CA TYR A 173 -34.70 -4.27 -3.46
C TYR A 173 -36.10 -4.89 -3.33
N GLN A 174 -36.58 -5.60 -4.35
CA GLN A 174 -37.85 -6.32 -4.31
C GLN A 174 -37.85 -7.36 -3.18
N LYS A 175 -36.82 -8.22 -3.11
CA LYS A 175 -36.65 -9.19 -2.02
C LYS A 175 -36.62 -8.54 -0.62
N LYS A 176 -36.02 -7.34 -0.50
CA LYS A 176 -36.00 -6.58 0.77
C LYS A 176 -37.42 -6.11 1.14
N LEU A 177 -38.24 -5.69 0.19
CA LEU A 177 -39.62 -5.25 0.44
C LEU A 177 -40.55 -6.45 0.70
N GLU A 178 -40.46 -7.52 -0.09
CA GLU A 178 -41.23 -8.77 0.08
C GLU A 178 -41.02 -9.35 1.49
N GLY A 179 -39.77 -9.39 1.97
CA GLY A 179 -39.45 -9.87 3.33
C GLY A 179 -39.89 -8.94 4.47
N LEU A 180 -40.23 -7.68 4.19
CA LEU A 180 -40.67 -6.70 5.20
C LEU A 180 -42.18 -6.46 5.22
N PHE A 181 -42.88 -6.78 4.12
CA PHE A 181 -44.31 -6.55 3.94
C PHE A 181 -45.04 -7.82 3.44
N PRO A 182 -45.02 -8.93 4.20
CA PRO A 182 -45.63 -10.20 3.77
C PRO A 182 -47.16 -10.15 3.62
N SER A 183 -47.82 -9.09 4.10
CA SER A 183 -49.25 -8.83 3.89
C SER A 183 -49.60 -8.31 2.49
N VAL A 184 -48.61 -7.80 1.75
CA VAL A 184 -48.79 -7.27 0.38
C VAL A 184 -48.59 -8.39 -0.62
N THR A 185 -49.66 -8.79 -1.30
CA THR A 185 -49.66 -9.96 -2.21
C THR A 185 -48.71 -9.82 -3.40
N LYS A 186 -48.42 -8.60 -3.84
CA LYS A 186 -47.60 -8.33 -5.03
C LYS A 186 -46.75 -7.08 -4.86
N ILE A 187 -45.43 -7.24 -4.90
CA ILE A 187 -44.48 -6.12 -4.92
C ILE A 187 -43.66 -6.19 -6.20
N VAL A 188 -43.61 -5.10 -6.96
CA VAL A 188 -42.86 -5.01 -8.22
C VAL A 188 -41.89 -3.83 -8.15
N VAL A 189 -40.60 -4.12 -8.19
CA VAL A 189 -39.56 -3.09 -8.31
C VAL A 189 -39.05 -3.11 -9.75
N ALA A 190 -39.16 -1.98 -10.46
CA ALA A 190 -38.80 -1.90 -11.87
C ALA A 190 -37.93 -0.68 -12.17
N LYS A 191 -37.22 -0.71 -13.31
CA LYS A 191 -36.58 0.49 -13.89
C LYS A 191 -37.59 1.23 -14.76
N LYS A 192 -37.66 2.56 -14.62
CA LYS A 192 -38.66 3.41 -15.28
C LYS A 192 -40.08 2.95 -14.95
N ALA A 193 -40.35 2.72 -13.68
CA ALA A 193 -41.68 2.33 -13.20
C ALA A 193 -42.69 3.47 -13.39
N ASP A 194 -42.24 4.72 -13.27
CA ASP A 194 -42.99 5.94 -13.63
C ASP A 194 -43.54 5.91 -15.06
N SER A 195 -42.76 5.40 -16.02
CA SER A 195 -43.15 5.28 -17.42
C SER A 195 -44.07 4.08 -17.73
N LYS A 196 -44.33 3.21 -16.75
CA LYS A 196 -45.01 1.91 -16.93
C LYS A 196 -46.29 1.77 -16.12
N TYR A 197 -46.38 2.43 -14.97
CA TYR A 197 -47.46 2.29 -14.01
C TYR A 197 -48.01 3.68 -13.66
N PRO A 198 -49.25 4.01 -14.07
CA PRO A 198 -49.84 5.33 -13.83
C PRO A 198 -49.80 5.77 -12.36
N ILE A 199 -49.95 4.84 -11.41
CA ILE A 199 -49.85 5.11 -9.97
C ILE A 199 -48.45 5.54 -9.51
N VAL A 200 -47.39 5.04 -10.16
CA VAL A 200 -46.00 5.47 -9.92
C VAL A 200 -45.75 6.82 -10.60
N SER A 201 -46.34 7.06 -11.77
CA SER A 201 -46.31 8.38 -12.41
C SER A 201 -46.97 9.47 -11.56
N ALA A 202 -48.10 9.18 -10.91
CA ALA A 202 -48.73 10.08 -9.95
C ALA A 202 -47.79 10.38 -8.75
N ALA A 203 -47.17 9.34 -8.17
CA ALA A 203 -46.20 9.49 -7.09
C ALA A 203 -44.98 10.35 -7.52
N SER A 204 -44.53 10.18 -8.76
CA SER A 204 -43.45 10.97 -9.39
C SER A 204 -43.78 12.47 -9.46
N ILE A 205 -45.02 12.80 -9.83
CA ILE A 205 -45.50 14.19 -9.92
C ILE A 205 -45.53 14.82 -8.53
N CYS A 206 -46.10 14.14 -7.53
CA CYS A 206 -46.08 14.58 -6.14
C CYS A 206 -44.66 14.83 -5.62
N ALA A 207 -43.72 13.92 -5.89
CA ALA A 207 -42.33 14.07 -5.48
C ALA A 207 -41.64 15.27 -6.16
N LYS A 208 -41.80 15.40 -7.49
CA LYS A 208 -41.15 16.45 -8.29
C LYS A 208 -41.68 17.84 -7.98
N VAL A 209 -43.00 18.04 -8.03
CA VAL A 209 -43.60 19.35 -7.76
C VAL A 209 -43.27 19.82 -6.34
N THR A 210 -43.31 18.92 -5.35
CA THR A 210 -42.88 19.24 -3.98
C THR A 210 -41.40 19.65 -3.93
N ARG A 211 -40.50 18.89 -4.59
CA ARG A 211 -39.05 19.18 -4.61
C ARG A 211 -38.74 20.51 -5.30
N ASP A 212 -39.41 20.80 -6.40
CA ASP A 212 -39.17 22.00 -7.22
C ASP A 212 -39.78 23.25 -6.53
N ASP A 213 -40.94 23.14 -5.88
CA ASP A 213 -41.54 24.24 -5.09
C ASP A 213 -40.71 24.57 -3.82
N VAL A 214 -40.21 23.55 -3.10
CA VAL A 214 -39.28 23.75 -1.95
C VAL A 214 -37.98 24.45 -2.38
N LEU A 215 -37.49 24.18 -3.60
CA LEU A 215 -36.32 24.87 -4.16
C LEU A 215 -36.62 26.31 -4.57
N ARG A 216 -37.77 26.54 -5.22
CA ARG A 216 -38.23 27.86 -5.65
C ARG A 216 -38.43 28.81 -4.47
N HIS A 217 -38.93 28.29 -3.35
CA HIS A 217 -39.18 29.03 -2.11
C HIS A 217 -38.13 28.78 -1.01
N TRP A 218 -36.91 28.35 -1.36
CA TRP A 218 -35.90 27.95 -0.38
C TRP A 218 -35.56 29.08 0.62
N ILE A 219 -35.75 28.81 1.91
CA ILE A 219 -35.38 29.71 3.00
C ILE A 219 -34.00 29.34 3.53
N PHE A 220 -33.03 30.23 3.33
CA PHE A 220 -31.69 30.12 3.92
C PHE A 220 -31.74 30.27 5.44
N ALA A 221 -31.01 29.43 6.16
CA ALA A 221 -30.87 29.52 7.62
C ALA A 221 -29.86 30.60 8.05
N GLU A 222 -29.05 31.04 7.09
CA GLU A 222 -27.97 32.00 7.22
C GLU A 222 -28.53 33.43 7.14
N LYS A 223 -28.81 34.03 8.31
CA LYS A 223 -29.61 35.26 8.50
C LYS A 223 -29.20 36.51 7.70
N GLU A 224 -28.01 36.57 7.11
CA GLU A 224 -27.53 37.70 6.27
C GLU A 224 -27.22 37.34 4.81
N LEU A 225 -27.35 36.07 4.42
CA LEU A 225 -27.06 35.66 3.03
C LEU A 225 -28.31 35.73 2.12
N GLY A 226 -29.51 35.72 2.69
CA GLY A 226 -30.78 35.60 1.94
C GLY A 226 -31.10 36.74 0.96
N SER A 227 -30.50 37.93 1.14
CA SER A 227 -30.59 39.09 0.24
C SER A 227 -29.43 39.19 -0.77
N THR A 228 -28.38 38.39 -0.57
CA THR A 228 -27.05 38.62 -1.17
C THR A 228 -26.63 37.47 -2.09
N ILE A 229 -27.15 36.25 -1.86
CA ILE A 229 -27.00 35.12 -2.79
C ILE A 229 -28.00 35.24 -3.96
N SER A 230 -27.50 35.11 -5.19
CA SER A 230 -28.36 34.89 -6.37
C SER A 230 -29.20 33.61 -6.22
N ARG A 231 -30.50 33.69 -6.54
CA ARG A 231 -31.42 32.54 -6.57
C ARG A 231 -31.32 31.72 -7.87
N GLU A 232 -30.44 32.09 -8.80
CA GLU A 232 -30.19 31.34 -10.03
C GLU A 232 -29.29 30.12 -9.78
N PHE A 233 -29.84 29.10 -9.10
CA PHE A 233 -29.11 27.88 -8.74
C PHE A 233 -28.72 26.99 -9.94
N GLY A 234 -29.33 27.23 -11.11
CA GLY A 234 -29.31 26.28 -12.23
C GLY A 234 -30.16 25.03 -11.94
N SER A 235 -29.91 23.96 -12.70
CA SER A 235 -30.57 22.65 -12.54
C SER A 235 -30.24 21.93 -11.23
N GLY A 236 -29.18 22.37 -10.55
CA GLY A 236 -28.62 21.75 -9.35
C GLY A 236 -27.77 20.51 -9.61
N TYR A 237 -27.53 20.11 -10.86
CA TYR A 237 -26.66 18.97 -11.19
C TYR A 237 -25.17 19.36 -11.26
N PRO A 238 -24.24 18.51 -10.80
CA PRO A 238 -22.79 18.76 -10.90
C PRO A 238 -22.25 19.02 -12.32
N GLY A 239 -22.98 18.64 -13.37
CA GLY A 239 -22.58 18.86 -14.77
C GLY A 239 -22.88 20.26 -15.28
N ASP A 240 -23.89 20.93 -14.74
CA ASP A 240 -24.47 22.17 -15.26
C ASP A 240 -23.55 23.40 -15.03
N PRO A 241 -23.20 24.15 -16.09
CA PRO A 241 -22.42 25.38 -15.99
C PRO A 241 -22.97 26.42 -15.00
N LYS A 242 -24.30 26.62 -14.95
CA LYS A 242 -24.92 27.58 -14.02
C LYS A 242 -24.71 27.14 -12.57
N THR A 243 -25.02 25.87 -12.28
CA THR A 243 -24.80 25.26 -10.96
C THR A 243 -23.32 25.32 -10.53
N LYS A 244 -22.37 25.01 -11.44
CA LYS A 244 -20.92 25.13 -11.15
C LYS A 244 -20.49 26.56 -10.84
N SER A 245 -20.99 27.54 -11.60
CA SER A 245 -20.70 28.95 -11.39
C SER A 245 -21.26 29.43 -10.04
N TRP A 246 -22.50 29.03 -9.73
CA TRP A 246 -23.14 29.35 -8.45
C TRP A 246 -22.37 28.75 -7.26
N LEU A 247 -21.94 27.49 -7.33
CA LEU A 247 -21.14 26.87 -6.28
C LEU A 247 -19.82 27.61 -6.07
N LYS A 248 -19.09 27.95 -7.14
CA LYS A 248 -17.83 28.71 -7.01
C LYS A 248 -18.02 30.10 -6.41
N ALA A 249 -19.12 30.78 -6.74
CA ALA A 249 -19.42 32.12 -6.24
C ALA A 249 -19.87 32.16 -4.76
N ASN A 250 -20.46 31.07 -4.25
CA ASN A 250 -21.10 31.02 -2.93
C ASN A 250 -20.39 30.04 -1.96
N MET A 251 -19.08 29.84 -2.12
CA MET A 251 -18.26 29.02 -1.22
C MET A 251 -17.46 29.91 -0.26
N ASP A 252 -17.73 29.81 1.04
CA ASP A 252 -16.94 30.45 2.09
C ASP A 252 -15.65 29.62 2.35
N PRO A 253 -14.45 30.24 2.40
CA PRO A 253 -13.19 29.52 2.61
C PRO A 253 -13.04 28.80 3.96
N ILE A 254 -13.87 29.11 4.96
CA ILE A 254 -13.80 28.54 6.32
C ILE A 254 -15.03 27.66 6.61
N PHE A 255 -16.22 28.12 6.22
CA PHE A 255 -17.50 27.47 6.53
C PHE A 255 -18.07 26.63 5.38
N GLY A 256 -17.49 26.71 4.18
CA GLY A 256 -17.94 25.97 3.01
C GLY A 256 -19.22 26.56 2.40
N TYR A 257 -20.23 25.71 2.17
CA TYR A 257 -21.44 26.10 1.45
C TYR A 257 -22.65 26.39 2.37
N PRO A 258 -23.65 27.15 1.90
CA PRO A 258 -24.95 27.26 2.58
C PRO A 258 -25.67 25.90 2.67
N ASN A 259 -26.58 25.75 3.64
CA ASN A 259 -27.28 24.49 3.96
C ASN A 259 -28.15 23.92 2.81
N ILE A 260 -28.32 24.62 1.69
CA ILE A 260 -28.94 24.09 0.46
C ILE A 260 -28.06 23.04 -0.23
N VAL A 261 -26.75 23.07 -0.01
CA VAL A 261 -25.75 22.20 -0.68
C VAL A 261 -25.50 20.92 0.12
N ARG A 262 -25.40 19.79 -0.58
CA ARG A 262 -25.11 18.48 0.01
C ARG A 262 -23.60 18.27 0.10
N PHE A 263 -23.05 18.36 1.31
CA PHE A 263 -21.61 18.21 1.56
C PHE A 263 -21.07 16.81 1.25
N SER A 264 -21.92 15.78 1.24
CA SER A 264 -21.53 14.40 0.92
C SER A 264 -21.24 14.13 -0.56
N TRP A 265 -21.49 15.10 -1.46
CA TRP A 265 -21.22 14.96 -2.89
C TRP A 265 -19.73 15.18 -3.19
N ALA A 266 -19.16 14.33 -4.07
CA ALA A 266 -17.76 14.38 -4.44
C ALA A 266 -17.31 15.75 -5.01
N THR A 267 -18.20 16.43 -5.73
CA THR A 267 -17.95 17.78 -6.28
C THR A 267 -17.73 18.82 -5.18
N CYS A 268 -18.54 18.80 -4.11
CA CYS A 268 -18.36 19.67 -2.95
C CYS A 268 -17.06 19.36 -2.24
N LYS A 269 -16.78 18.07 -2.01
CA LYS A 269 -15.54 17.65 -1.35
C LYS A 269 -14.31 18.12 -2.12
N THR A 270 -14.26 17.87 -3.43
CA THR A 270 -13.13 18.28 -4.28
C THR A 270 -12.94 19.81 -4.26
N SER A 271 -14.02 20.58 -4.38
CA SER A 271 -13.94 22.05 -4.36
C SER A 271 -13.51 22.61 -2.99
N LEU A 272 -13.89 21.95 -1.88
CA LEU A 272 -13.45 22.31 -0.53
C LEU A 272 -11.97 21.91 -0.30
N ASP A 273 -11.55 20.75 -0.79
CA ASP A 273 -10.15 20.30 -0.73
C ASP A 273 -9.22 21.20 -1.58
N GLU A 274 -9.71 21.74 -2.70
CA GLU A 274 -8.95 22.64 -3.60
C GLU A 274 -8.90 24.10 -3.13
N SER A 275 -10.00 24.64 -2.58
CA SER A 275 -10.18 26.09 -2.35
C SER A 275 -10.53 26.48 -0.91
N GLY A 276 -10.79 25.51 -0.02
CA GLY A 276 -11.00 25.76 1.40
C GLY A 276 -9.71 25.99 2.18
N LYS A 277 -9.78 26.73 3.28
CA LYS A 277 -8.67 26.92 4.22
C LYS A 277 -8.72 25.83 5.30
N ASN A 278 -7.59 25.19 5.55
CA ASN A 278 -7.44 24.29 6.70
C ASN A 278 -7.56 25.09 8.01
N VAL A 279 -8.58 24.76 8.81
CA VAL A 279 -8.79 25.29 10.16
C VAL A 279 -8.59 24.16 11.16
N ARG A 280 -7.78 24.40 12.21
CA ARG A 280 -7.56 23.49 13.34
C ARG A 280 -8.41 23.98 14.51
N TRP A 281 -9.23 23.11 15.11
CA TRP A 281 -10.14 23.50 16.18
C TRP A 281 -9.59 23.06 17.56
N PRO A 282 -9.92 23.76 18.66
CA PRO A 282 -9.33 23.46 19.97
C PRO A 282 -9.71 22.09 20.56
N ASP A 283 -10.82 21.49 20.10
CA ASP A 283 -11.33 20.21 20.63
C ASP A 283 -10.57 18.97 20.11
N ASP A 284 -9.68 19.13 19.13
CA ASP A 284 -9.08 18.02 18.37
C ASP A 284 -7.99 17.24 19.15
N ASP A 285 -7.54 17.73 20.31
CA ASP A 285 -6.31 17.25 20.99
C ASP A 285 -6.54 16.23 22.14
N GLU A 286 -7.78 15.87 22.55
CA GLU A 286 -8.01 15.07 23.77
C GLU A 286 -8.49 13.61 23.64
N SER A 287 -8.89 13.07 22.48
CA SER A 287 -9.26 11.63 22.43
C SER A 287 -9.17 10.91 21.07
N ASN A 288 -7.96 10.69 20.53
CA ASN A 288 -7.57 9.33 20.09
C ASN A 288 -6.06 9.16 19.79
N SER A 289 -5.47 8.04 20.22
CA SER A 289 -4.07 7.68 19.96
C SER A 289 -3.90 6.79 18.73
N GLN A 290 -4.09 7.34 17.52
CA GLN A 290 -3.61 6.76 16.26
C GLN A 290 -3.58 7.81 15.13
N PRO A 291 -2.44 8.09 14.47
CA PRO A 291 -2.34 9.24 13.56
C PRO A 291 -2.87 8.94 12.15
N ARG A 292 -3.81 9.76 11.67
CA ARG A 292 -4.10 9.90 10.23
C ARG A 292 -3.24 11.02 9.63
N ILE A 293 -2.56 10.70 8.52
CA ILE A 293 -1.58 11.58 7.89
C ILE A 293 -2.27 12.48 6.86
N THR A 294 -2.73 13.65 7.30
CA THR A 294 -3.19 14.71 6.37
C THR A 294 -2.90 16.15 6.83
N ALA A 295 -2.57 16.38 8.10
CA ALA A 295 -2.37 17.72 8.67
C ALA A 295 -0.89 18.19 8.66
N LEU A 296 -0.21 18.19 7.50
CA LEU A 296 1.21 18.58 7.41
C LEU A 296 1.65 19.31 6.13
N PHE A 297 0.72 19.79 5.31
CA PHE A 297 1.00 20.63 4.15
C PHE A 297 -0.01 21.79 4.07
N GLY A 298 0.50 23.03 3.99
CA GLY A 298 -0.33 24.19 3.61
C GLY A 298 -0.22 25.45 4.48
N GLN A 299 0.99 25.97 4.74
CA GLN A 299 1.17 27.41 4.96
C GLN A 299 2.45 27.92 4.28
N SER A 300 2.29 28.48 3.08
CA SER A 300 3.14 29.53 2.55
C SER A 300 2.55 30.89 2.89
N SER A 301 3.40 31.89 3.13
CA SER A 301 3.02 33.21 3.64
C SER A 301 2.57 34.19 2.55
N THR A 302 1.37 34.77 2.67
CA THR A 302 1.01 36.06 2.04
C THR A 302 -0.06 36.80 2.83
N GLY A 303 0.16 38.10 3.08
CA GLY A 303 -0.90 39.09 3.29
C GLY A 303 -1.50 39.22 4.70
N THR A 304 -0.94 40.11 5.52
CA THR A 304 -1.67 40.72 6.65
C THR A 304 -2.68 41.74 6.11
N ALA A 305 -3.97 41.39 6.13
CA ALA A 305 -5.08 42.31 5.90
C ALA A 305 -5.92 42.46 7.18
N ASP A 306 -6.57 43.62 7.33
CA ASP A 306 -7.02 44.14 8.62
C ASP A 306 -8.24 43.39 9.21
N LEU A 307 -8.00 42.64 10.29
CA LEU A 307 -9.01 41.82 10.98
C LEU A 307 -10.08 42.64 11.72
N ALA A 308 -9.90 43.95 11.89
CA ALA A 308 -10.87 44.81 12.57
C ALA A 308 -12.14 45.03 11.73
N GLN A 309 -12.00 45.17 10.41
CA GLN A 309 -13.13 45.52 9.53
C GLN A 309 -14.03 44.30 9.26
N GLN A 310 -13.45 43.11 9.11
CA GLN A 310 -14.19 41.85 8.95
C GLN A 310 -15.01 41.47 10.20
N ARG A 311 -14.57 41.81 11.41
CA ARG A 311 -15.30 41.45 12.65
C ARG A 311 -16.74 41.98 12.71
N LYS A 312 -17.07 43.06 11.99
CA LYS A 312 -18.46 43.57 11.88
C LYS A 312 -19.36 42.76 10.93
N GLN A 313 -18.81 41.90 10.06
CA GLN A 313 -19.58 40.99 9.20
C GLN A 313 -19.84 39.61 9.83
N TYR A 314 -19.18 39.25 10.94
CA TYR A 314 -19.20 37.88 11.47
C TYR A 314 -19.97 37.70 12.79
N SER A 315 -20.64 38.73 13.32
CA SER A 315 -21.49 38.60 14.54
C SER A 315 -22.80 37.85 14.33
N THR A 316 -23.22 37.65 13.08
CA THR A 316 -24.52 37.07 12.69
C THR A 316 -24.48 35.55 12.51
N PHE A 317 -23.28 34.97 12.50
CA PHE A 317 -23.04 33.54 12.29
C PHE A 317 -23.02 32.71 13.58
N ALA A 318 -23.22 33.33 14.74
CA ALA A 318 -23.07 32.72 16.07
C ALA A 318 -24.30 32.85 17.01
N SER A 319 -25.37 33.56 16.61
CA SER A 319 -26.51 33.86 17.49
C SER A 319 -27.78 33.02 17.20
N ASN A 320 -28.03 32.08 18.11
CA ASN A 320 -29.30 31.38 18.35
C ASN A 320 -29.78 30.40 17.26
N ALA A 321 -28.88 29.60 16.70
CA ALA A 321 -29.23 28.36 15.98
C ALA A 321 -28.40 27.19 16.52
N ALA A 322 -28.94 25.98 16.49
CA ALA A 322 -28.25 24.76 16.95
C ALA A 322 -26.90 24.57 16.24
N PRO A 323 -25.87 24.01 16.90
CA PRO A 323 -24.50 24.00 16.39
C PRO A 323 -24.39 23.31 15.03
N ARG A 324 -23.69 23.95 14.09
CA ARG A 324 -23.49 23.43 12.73
C ARG A 324 -22.73 22.08 12.78
N PRO A 325 -23.08 21.11 11.91
CA PRO A 325 -22.28 19.90 11.75
C PRO A 325 -20.92 20.29 11.16
N ARG A 326 -19.84 20.11 11.93
CA ARG A 326 -18.48 20.49 11.51
C ARG A 326 -18.00 19.54 10.39
N PRO A 327 -17.31 20.02 9.34
CA PRO A 327 -16.75 19.16 8.30
C PRO A 327 -15.83 18.04 8.82
N GLN A 328 -15.19 18.22 9.98
CA GLN A 328 -14.33 17.22 10.64
C GLN A 328 -15.05 16.33 11.67
N LEU A 329 -16.19 16.74 12.27
CA LEU A 329 -16.85 15.95 13.34
C LEU A 329 -17.46 14.63 12.85
N LEU A 330 -17.63 14.49 11.53
CA LEU A 330 -18.19 13.31 10.90
C LEU A 330 -17.25 12.08 10.96
N GLN A 331 -15.98 12.28 11.32
CA GLN A 331 -15.01 11.18 11.46
C GLN A 331 -14.83 10.69 12.91
N ASP A 332 -15.01 11.54 13.92
CA ASP A 332 -14.61 11.24 15.32
C ASP A 332 -15.75 11.00 16.33
N MET A 333 -17.03 11.17 15.96
CA MET A 333 -18.15 10.71 16.82
C MET A 333 -18.12 9.19 17.13
N ALA A 334 -17.32 8.43 16.40
CA ALA A 334 -17.09 6.99 16.54
C ALA A 334 -16.31 6.45 17.77
N LEU A 335 -15.97 7.24 18.79
CA LEU A 335 -14.96 6.85 19.80
C LEU A 335 -15.33 7.05 21.28
N ARG A 336 -16.54 7.53 21.61
CA ARG A 336 -16.98 7.75 23.00
C ARG A 336 -18.27 7.00 23.36
N SER A 337 -18.17 5.69 23.66
CA SER A 337 -19.25 4.94 24.35
C SER A 337 -18.85 3.60 25.01
N LYS A 338 -17.74 3.49 25.76
CA LYS A 338 -17.53 2.36 26.71
C LYS A 338 -16.85 2.76 28.04
N GLY A 339 -17.58 2.55 29.15
CA GLY A 339 -17.17 2.71 30.57
C GLY A 339 -17.38 4.12 31.13
N LYS A 340 -17.97 4.37 32.32
CA LYS A 340 -18.39 3.55 33.49
C LYS A 340 -19.67 4.20 34.12
N HIS A 341 -20.79 3.51 34.34
CA HIS A 341 -21.25 2.71 35.52
C HIS A 341 -22.10 3.43 36.62
N ASN A 342 -23.24 2.78 36.96
CA ASN A 342 -24.01 2.72 38.24
C ASN A 342 -24.96 3.84 38.71
N ASN A 343 -26.28 3.57 38.68
CA ASN A 343 -27.15 3.20 39.83
C ASN A 343 -28.58 2.91 39.30
N HIS A 344 -29.19 1.73 39.50
CA HIS A 344 -29.94 1.28 40.68
C HIS A 344 -31.13 2.16 41.10
N GLY A 345 -32.35 1.69 40.81
CA GLY A 345 -33.63 2.16 41.32
C GLY A 345 -34.70 1.08 41.10
N LYS A 346 -35.31 0.58 42.18
CA LYS A 346 -36.31 -0.51 42.15
C LYS A 346 -37.69 0.01 41.75
N ASN A 347 -38.53 -0.84 41.16
CA ASN A 347 -39.81 -1.27 41.77
C ASN A 347 -40.57 -2.22 40.84
N ASP A 348 -40.64 -3.49 41.24
CA ASP A 348 -41.69 -4.43 40.80
C ASP A 348 -42.56 -4.74 42.03
N ASN A 349 -43.86 -4.47 41.93
CA ASN A 349 -44.99 -5.18 42.57
C ASN A 349 -46.25 -4.31 42.65
N ASN A 350 -47.30 -4.78 41.98
CA ASN A 350 -48.73 -4.73 42.34
C ASN A 350 -49.34 -5.87 41.49
N SER A 351 -49.70 -7.03 42.06
CA SER A 351 -50.86 -7.33 42.92
C SER A 351 -51.97 -7.98 42.09
N ASP A 352 -52.53 -9.06 42.64
CA ASP A 352 -53.71 -9.82 42.16
C ASP A 352 -53.44 -10.64 40.87
N GLY A 353 -53.79 -11.93 40.74
CA GLY A 353 -54.90 -12.70 41.32
C GLY A 353 -56.05 -12.76 40.31
N ASP A 354 -56.63 -13.90 39.91
CA ASP A 354 -56.54 -15.30 40.38
C ASP A 354 -57.06 -16.29 39.30
N ASP A 355 -57.08 -17.58 39.64
CA ASP A 355 -57.95 -18.69 39.18
C ASP A 355 -57.75 -19.41 37.81
N ASP A 356 -57.15 -20.60 37.93
CA ASP A 356 -57.74 -21.93 37.66
C ASP A 356 -58.43 -22.27 36.32
N PHE A 357 -57.96 -23.35 35.66
CA PHE A 357 -58.60 -24.66 35.85
C PHE A 357 -57.76 -25.88 35.39
N GLU A 358 -58.02 -26.96 36.10
CA GLU A 358 -57.35 -28.25 36.28
C GLU A 358 -57.45 -29.29 35.12
N VAL A 359 -56.83 -30.46 35.33
CA VAL A 359 -57.11 -31.81 34.74
C VAL A 359 -56.31 -32.29 33.49
N GLY A 360 -55.30 -33.14 33.74
CA GLY A 360 -55.45 -34.60 33.49
C GLY A 360 -54.83 -35.31 32.26
N GLY A 361 -53.69 -35.98 32.48
CA GLY A 361 -53.35 -37.31 31.90
C GLY A 361 -52.97 -37.43 30.40
N ALA A 362 -52.43 -38.55 29.90
CA ALA A 362 -51.79 -39.73 30.51
C ALA A 362 -51.11 -40.63 29.43
N ARG A 363 -50.22 -41.57 29.84
CA ARG A 363 -49.66 -42.72 29.04
C ARG A 363 -48.64 -42.30 27.93
N ASN A 364 -47.69 -43.08 27.39
CA ASN A 364 -47.04 -44.41 27.63
C ASN A 364 -45.78 -44.50 26.69
N ASN A 365 -44.76 -45.38 26.76
CA ASN A 365 -44.37 -46.44 27.72
C ASN A 365 -42.85 -46.81 27.62
N GLN A 366 -42.35 -47.54 28.63
CA GLN A 366 -41.33 -48.64 28.60
C GLN A 366 -40.03 -48.62 27.77
N TYR A 367 -38.89 -48.72 28.50
CA TYR A 367 -37.68 -49.49 28.14
C TYR A 367 -37.91 -51.02 28.28
N PRO A 368 -37.00 -51.88 27.76
CA PRO A 368 -36.02 -52.56 28.65
C PRO A 368 -34.61 -52.73 28.02
N GLY A 369 -33.51 -53.01 28.75
CA GLY A 369 -33.27 -53.04 30.20
C GLY A 369 -32.03 -53.88 30.60
N ARG A 370 -31.39 -53.53 31.73
CA ARG A 370 -30.35 -54.30 32.52
C ARG A 370 -29.02 -54.66 31.80
N SER A 371 -27.87 -54.72 32.48
CA SER A 371 -27.49 -54.49 33.90
C SER A 371 -26.07 -53.84 33.97
N GLN A 372 -25.37 -53.61 35.10
CA GLN A 372 -25.56 -53.96 36.52
C GLN A 372 -24.96 -52.87 37.44
N ASN A 373 -24.77 -53.16 38.74
CA ASN A 373 -24.15 -52.33 39.79
C ASN A 373 -23.73 -53.27 40.96
N PRO A 374 -23.03 -52.84 42.04
CA PRO A 374 -22.28 -51.58 42.28
C PRO A 374 -20.88 -51.81 42.94
N GLU A 375 -20.11 -50.73 43.22
CA GLU A 375 -19.62 -50.42 44.59
C GLU A 375 -18.94 -49.02 44.72
N ALA A 376 -19.51 -48.21 45.63
CA ALA A 376 -18.87 -47.36 46.66
C ALA A 376 -17.97 -46.13 46.31
N HIS A 377 -18.65 -45.00 46.06
CA HIS A 377 -18.62 -43.75 46.87
C HIS A 377 -17.37 -43.29 47.68
N SER A 378 -16.88 -42.06 47.42
CA SER A 378 -17.22 -40.88 48.27
C SER A 378 -16.60 -39.52 47.84
N ASN A 379 -17.50 -38.57 47.57
CA ASN A 379 -17.48 -37.11 47.74
C ASN A 379 -16.19 -36.28 48.05
N ASN A 380 -15.87 -35.41 47.07
CA ASN A 380 -16.11 -33.94 47.11
C ASN A 380 -15.09 -32.94 47.75
N SER A 381 -14.98 -31.79 47.06
CA SER A 381 -14.57 -30.44 47.51
C SER A 381 -13.08 -30.10 47.71
N GLY A 382 -12.72 -28.83 47.49
CA GLY A 382 -11.45 -28.24 47.93
C GLY A 382 -10.79 -27.26 46.96
N LYS A 383 -10.99 -25.94 47.15
CA LYS A 383 -10.28 -24.88 46.40
C LYS A 383 -8.92 -24.56 47.02
N ARG A 384 -8.02 -24.00 46.19
CA ARG A 384 -7.00 -22.95 46.47
C ARG A 384 -5.99 -23.21 47.61
N TRP A 385 -4.70 -23.18 47.25
CA TRP A 385 -3.62 -22.84 48.20
C TRP A 385 -2.60 -21.87 47.59
N GLU A 386 -2.51 -20.69 48.19
CA GLU A 386 -1.28 -19.90 48.24
C GLU A 386 -0.32 -20.52 49.29
N ARG A 387 0.98 -20.22 49.23
CA ARG A 387 1.91 -20.53 50.33
C ARG A 387 2.84 -19.35 50.66
N PRO A 388 3.04 -19.03 51.96
CA PRO A 388 3.94 -17.98 52.44
C PRO A 388 5.34 -18.51 52.85
N ARG A 389 6.08 -17.69 53.60
CA ARG A 389 7.54 -17.68 53.82
C ARG A 389 8.06 -18.53 55.01
N THR A 390 9.41 -18.58 55.11
CA THR A 390 10.27 -18.64 56.34
C THR A 390 10.24 -19.93 57.19
N SER A 391 11.27 -20.32 57.97
CA SER A 391 12.75 -20.25 57.93
C SER A 391 13.30 -20.68 59.31
N THR A 392 14.31 -21.57 59.41
CA THR A 392 15.33 -21.63 60.51
C THR A 392 16.25 -22.87 60.40
N GLN A 393 17.56 -22.67 60.68
CA GLN A 393 18.49 -23.42 61.58
C GLN A 393 18.54 -24.97 61.58
N ASP A 394 19.65 -25.67 61.90
CA ASP A 394 21.07 -25.31 62.18
C ASP A 394 21.97 -26.57 62.06
N ASN A 395 23.29 -26.39 61.85
CA ASN A 395 24.49 -27.10 62.39
C ASN A 395 24.45 -28.59 62.90
N THR A 396 25.50 -29.44 62.90
CA THR A 396 26.89 -29.57 62.33
C THR A 396 27.44 -30.99 62.70
N PHE A 397 28.72 -31.30 62.34
CA PHE A 397 29.60 -32.46 62.69
C PHE A 397 29.69 -33.59 61.64
N GLY A 398 30.87 -34.11 61.25
CA GLY A 398 32.27 -33.71 61.50
C GLY A 398 33.32 -34.80 61.14
N GLY A 399 34.57 -34.42 60.79
CA GLY A 399 35.75 -35.30 60.56
C GLY A 399 36.01 -35.69 59.09
N GLN A 400 37.01 -35.14 58.38
CA GLN A 400 38.45 -35.53 58.31
C GLN A 400 38.70 -36.85 57.53
N GLN A 401 39.71 -37.00 56.64
CA GLN A 401 41.03 -36.33 56.55
C GLN A 401 41.71 -36.53 55.16
N LEU A 402 42.78 -35.75 54.87
CA LEU A 402 43.81 -35.90 53.79
C LEU A 402 43.36 -35.67 52.33
N GLU A 403 44.08 -35.03 51.39
CA GLU A 403 45.19 -34.06 51.26
C GLU A 403 45.36 -33.91 49.71
N GLN A 404 45.28 -32.70 49.13
CA GLN A 404 46.40 -31.84 48.65
C GLN A 404 47.12 -32.34 47.37
N ASP A 405 47.54 -31.56 46.36
CA ASP A 405 47.50 -30.11 46.04
C ASP A 405 47.36 -29.95 44.50
N ASP A 406 46.77 -28.95 43.84
CA ASP A 406 46.63 -27.49 44.00
C ASP A 406 47.61 -26.66 43.13
N VAL A 407 47.10 -25.93 42.11
CA VAL A 407 47.69 -24.68 41.55
C VAL A 407 46.57 -23.70 41.13
N ASN A 408 45.93 -23.14 42.15
CA ASN A 408 45.45 -21.76 42.29
C ASN A 408 45.24 -20.84 41.04
N MET A 409 44.04 -20.25 40.96
CA MET A 409 43.67 -19.13 40.07
C MET A 409 43.11 -17.99 40.96
N PRO A 410 43.68 -16.76 40.95
CA PRO A 410 43.34 -15.76 41.96
C PRO A 410 42.01 -15.05 41.67
N MET A 411 41.11 -15.05 42.65
CA MET A 411 40.01 -14.08 42.71
C MET A 411 40.52 -12.69 43.08
N VAL A 412 39.97 -11.65 42.44
CA VAL A 412 40.11 -10.25 42.86
C VAL A 412 38.74 -9.68 43.21
N GLN A 413 38.75 -8.77 44.18
CA GLN A 413 37.61 -8.35 44.99
C GLN A 413 36.52 -7.59 44.21
N ALA A 414 35.30 -7.65 44.75
CA ALA A 414 34.21 -6.78 44.32
C ALA A 414 34.54 -5.31 44.63
N HIS A 415 34.63 -4.47 43.60
CA HIS A 415 34.66 -3.02 43.76
C HIS A 415 33.28 -2.41 43.49
N GLU A 416 33.00 -1.36 44.24
CA GLU A 416 31.73 -0.65 44.30
C GLU A 416 31.36 0.01 42.96
N ILE A 417 30.06 0.09 42.68
CA ILE A 417 29.53 0.76 41.48
C ILE A 417 29.52 2.27 41.72
N PRO A 418 30.29 3.10 40.98
CA PRO A 418 30.23 4.54 41.12
C PRO A 418 28.98 5.09 40.42
N THR A 419 27.95 5.43 41.20
CA THR A 419 26.85 6.30 40.76
C THR A 419 27.35 7.72 40.53
N GLN A 420 27.78 8.02 39.29
CA GLN A 420 27.97 9.39 38.84
C GLN A 420 27.06 9.69 37.65
N ALA A 421 26.08 10.57 37.88
CA ALA A 421 25.39 11.26 36.80
C ALA A 421 26.42 12.07 36.01
N GLN A 422 26.54 11.80 34.71
CA GLN A 422 27.42 12.57 33.82
C GLN A 422 26.89 14.00 33.68
N GLN A 423 27.36 14.88 34.57
CA GLN A 423 27.38 16.31 34.31
C GLN A 423 28.21 16.52 33.04
N ALA A 424 27.72 17.35 32.12
CA ALA A 424 28.44 17.66 30.90
C ALA A 424 29.84 18.22 31.23
N ALA A 425 30.89 17.47 30.86
CA ALA A 425 32.25 17.95 31.01
C ALA A 425 32.40 19.28 30.26
N PRO A 426 33.08 20.29 30.83
CA PRO A 426 33.30 21.54 30.13
C PRO A 426 34.15 21.26 28.89
N LEU A 427 33.70 21.77 27.74
CA LEU A 427 34.47 21.74 26.49
C LEU A 427 35.87 22.30 26.74
N ARG A 428 36.87 21.42 26.83
CA ARG A 428 38.28 21.81 26.83
C ARG A 428 38.57 22.39 25.46
N THR A 429 38.93 23.66 25.40
CA THR A 429 39.67 24.21 24.26
C THR A 429 41.03 23.52 24.23
N LYS A 430 41.19 22.47 23.41
CA LYS A 430 42.50 21.82 23.21
C LYS A 430 43.49 22.90 22.77
N ARG A 431 44.61 23.01 23.50
CA ARG A 431 45.80 23.68 22.97
C ARG A 431 46.38 22.75 21.91
N LYS A 432 46.78 23.27 20.76
CA LYS A 432 47.56 22.48 19.79
C LYS A 432 48.87 22.08 20.47
N ASP A 433 49.03 20.79 20.75
CA ASP A 433 50.27 20.29 21.34
C ASP A 433 51.39 20.38 20.31
N THR A 434 52.35 21.24 20.61
CA THR A 434 53.46 21.62 19.71
C THR A 434 54.50 20.52 19.49
N ASN A 435 54.31 19.35 20.14
CA ASN A 435 55.21 18.20 20.09
C ASN A 435 54.61 16.96 19.38
N CYS A 436 53.39 17.01 18.83
CA CYS A 436 52.86 15.88 18.06
C CYS A 436 53.49 15.82 16.65
N PRO A 437 54.16 14.73 16.24
CA PRO A 437 54.72 14.61 14.89
C PRO A 437 53.67 14.25 13.83
N TRP A 438 52.42 13.96 14.21
CA TRP A 438 51.28 13.75 13.31
C TRP A 438 50.41 15.01 13.21
N ILE A 439 50.55 15.73 12.11
CA ILE A 439 49.92 17.04 11.86
C ILE A 439 48.39 17.02 11.98
N ASP A 440 47.75 15.91 11.56
CA ASP A 440 46.29 15.74 11.54
C ASP A 440 45.78 14.81 12.66
N TRP A 441 46.56 14.58 13.73
CA TRP A 441 46.16 13.69 14.84
C TRP A 441 44.79 14.09 15.42
N ASP A 442 44.62 15.36 15.77
CA ASP A 442 43.36 15.89 16.32
C ASP A 442 42.16 15.75 15.36
N VAL A 443 42.39 15.64 14.05
CA VAL A 443 41.32 15.51 13.03
C VAL A 443 40.80 14.07 12.96
N TYR A 444 41.68 13.08 13.13
CA TYR A 444 41.35 11.66 13.00
C TYR A 444 41.11 10.95 14.34
N LEU A 445 41.71 11.47 15.42
CA LEU A 445 41.63 10.94 16.79
C LEU A 445 41.26 12.07 17.77
N PRO A 446 40.14 12.80 17.57
CA PRO A 446 39.80 13.99 18.36
C PRO A 446 39.61 13.72 19.87
N GLN A 447 39.30 12.47 20.24
CA GLN A 447 39.04 12.06 21.62
C GLN A 447 40.31 11.61 22.38
N ASP A 448 41.41 11.33 21.67
CA ASP A 448 42.63 10.77 22.26
C ASP A 448 43.78 11.79 22.19
N ASP A 449 44.35 12.13 23.34
CA ASP A 449 45.49 13.06 23.41
C ASP A 449 46.82 12.33 23.05
N TYR A 450 47.71 13.03 22.35
CA TYR A 450 48.91 12.39 21.78
C TYR A 450 50.00 12.11 22.83
N HIS A 451 50.47 10.85 22.89
CA HIS A 451 51.59 10.40 23.73
C HIS A 451 52.53 9.44 22.98
N GLU A 452 53.85 9.52 23.21
CA GLU A 452 54.88 8.71 22.51
C GLU A 452 54.78 7.19 22.73
N GLN A 453 54.08 6.74 23.77
CA GLN A 453 53.91 5.31 24.11
C GLN A 453 52.53 4.75 23.71
N HIS A 454 51.74 5.50 22.92
CA HIS A 454 50.38 5.10 22.58
C HIS A 454 50.35 3.89 21.62
N GLU A 455 49.50 2.89 21.93
CA GLU A 455 49.27 1.68 21.11
C GLU A 455 49.00 1.98 19.62
N TYR A 456 48.38 3.12 19.31
CA TYR A 456 48.05 3.58 17.97
C TYR A 456 49.30 3.82 17.11
N ILE A 457 50.46 4.14 17.69
CA ILE A 457 51.70 4.35 16.94
C ILE A 457 52.13 3.05 16.26
N HIS A 458 52.04 1.91 16.98
CA HIS A 458 52.28 0.58 16.42
C HIS A 458 51.25 0.25 15.33
N TRP A 459 49.96 0.55 15.56
CA TRP A 459 48.91 0.32 14.57
C TRP A 459 49.12 1.15 13.30
N ILE A 460 49.48 2.43 13.42
CA ILE A 460 49.80 3.31 12.29
C ILE A 460 51.00 2.78 11.50
N ALA A 461 52.05 2.30 12.18
CA ALA A 461 53.22 1.70 11.53
C ALA A 461 52.89 0.41 10.75
N GLU A 462 52.11 -0.49 11.36
CA GLU A 462 51.65 -1.73 10.71
C GLU A 462 50.66 -1.45 9.57
N PHE A 463 49.68 -0.57 9.76
CA PHE A 463 48.77 -0.15 8.69
C PHE A 463 49.50 0.57 7.56
N ARG A 464 50.56 1.34 7.84
CA ARG A 464 51.41 1.94 6.81
C ARG A 464 52.14 0.86 6.02
N GLN A 465 52.75 -0.14 6.67
CA GLN A 465 53.37 -1.27 5.99
C GLN A 465 52.36 -2.07 5.15
N PHE A 466 51.17 -2.34 5.70
CA PHE A 466 50.09 -3.01 5.00
C PHE A 466 49.64 -2.20 3.79
N LEU A 467 49.26 -0.92 3.96
CA LEU A 467 48.82 -0.05 2.86
C LEU A 467 49.91 0.08 1.80
N GLN A 468 51.19 0.18 2.20
CA GLN A 468 52.31 0.12 1.29
C GLN A 468 52.34 -1.21 0.53
N ARG A 469 52.30 -2.38 1.15
CA ARG A 469 52.31 -3.70 0.45
C ARG A 469 51.07 -3.92 -0.42
N TYR A 470 49.90 -3.65 0.12
CA TYR A 470 48.58 -3.80 -0.51
C TYR A 470 48.41 -2.87 -1.72
N HIS A 471 48.96 -1.65 -1.68
CA HIS A 471 49.05 -0.81 -2.86
C HIS A 471 50.27 -1.12 -3.75
N LEU A 472 51.41 -1.57 -3.22
CA LEU A 472 52.60 -1.89 -4.02
C LEU A 472 52.37 -3.06 -4.98
N ARG A 473 51.54 -4.04 -4.61
CA ARG A 473 51.09 -5.09 -5.54
C ARG A 473 50.28 -4.54 -6.72
N ASN A 474 49.51 -3.46 -6.52
CA ASN A 474 48.74 -2.82 -7.60
C ASN A 474 49.55 -1.72 -8.32
N LEU A 475 50.52 -1.08 -7.67
CA LEU A 475 51.27 0.08 -8.18
C LEU A 475 52.25 -0.24 -9.32
N HIS A 476 52.58 -1.50 -9.56
CA HIS A 476 53.36 -1.90 -10.73
C HIS A 476 52.53 -2.00 -12.02
N GLU A 477 51.19 -2.05 -11.93
CA GLU A 477 50.27 -2.05 -13.07
C GLU A 477 49.50 -0.72 -13.22
N LEU A 478 49.49 0.14 -12.19
CA LEU A 478 48.79 1.43 -12.23
C LEU A 478 49.58 2.50 -13.02
N THR A 479 48.94 3.06 -14.03
CA THR A 479 49.44 4.20 -14.80
C THR A 479 49.58 5.47 -13.92
N LYS A 480 50.37 6.46 -14.37
CA LYS A 480 50.46 7.78 -13.72
C LYS A 480 49.09 8.44 -13.54
N GLU A 481 48.17 8.20 -14.47
CA GLU A 481 46.82 8.77 -14.49
C GLU A 481 45.94 8.17 -13.38
N GLN A 482 45.97 6.84 -13.18
CA GLN A 482 45.21 6.19 -12.12
C GLN A 482 45.73 6.56 -10.71
N ARG A 483 47.04 6.80 -10.57
CA ARG A 483 47.61 7.33 -9.33
C ARG A 483 47.14 8.77 -9.05
N ALA A 484 47.13 9.62 -10.08
CA ALA A 484 46.56 10.96 -9.98
C ALA A 484 45.04 10.95 -9.70
N GLU A 485 44.31 9.94 -10.20
CA GLU A 485 42.87 9.78 -9.91
C GLU A 485 42.62 9.34 -8.45
N LEU A 486 43.43 8.43 -7.89
CA LEU A 486 43.36 8.07 -6.47
C LEU A 486 43.66 9.29 -5.57
N GLU A 487 44.68 10.08 -5.91
CA GLU A 487 45.00 11.36 -5.25
C GLU A 487 43.87 12.40 -5.41
N ARG A 488 43.10 12.35 -6.50
CA ARG A 488 41.92 13.18 -6.77
C ARG A 488 40.70 12.75 -5.94
N ARG A 489 40.42 11.43 -5.86
CA ARG A 489 39.26 10.86 -5.16
C ARG A 489 39.42 10.85 -3.63
N ARG A 490 40.64 10.68 -3.09
CA ARG A 490 40.94 10.62 -1.62
C ARG A 490 40.15 9.57 -0.82
N VAL A 491 39.64 8.55 -1.49
CA VAL A 491 38.89 7.44 -0.89
C VAL A 491 39.67 6.15 -1.08
N PHE A 492 40.01 5.49 0.02
CA PHE A 492 40.82 4.26 0.03
C PHE A 492 39.95 3.09 0.44
N VAL A 493 39.53 2.27 -0.53
CA VAL A 493 38.77 1.04 -0.26
C VAL A 493 39.75 -0.07 0.12
N VAL A 494 39.58 -0.62 1.33
CA VAL A 494 40.39 -1.72 1.86
C VAL A 494 39.51 -2.94 2.09
N ASN A 495 39.93 -4.07 1.53
CA ASN A 495 39.27 -5.36 1.75
C ASN A 495 39.67 -5.93 3.11
N LEU A 496 38.70 -6.10 4.01
CA LEU A 496 38.95 -6.59 5.37
C LEU A 496 39.62 -7.97 5.40
N LYS A 497 39.35 -8.87 4.43
CA LYS A 497 40.00 -10.20 4.39
C LYS A 497 41.51 -10.09 4.17
N ALA A 498 41.93 -9.25 3.24
CA ALA A 498 43.35 -9.00 2.97
C ALA A 498 44.02 -8.33 4.17
N LEU A 499 43.31 -7.39 4.83
CA LEU A 499 43.80 -6.75 6.04
C LEU A 499 44.07 -7.76 7.18
N ILE A 500 43.18 -8.73 7.40
CA ILE A 500 43.38 -9.79 8.41
C ILE A 500 44.56 -10.72 8.05
N GLN A 501 44.73 -11.03 6.76
CA GLN A 501 45.76 -11.97 6.29
C GLN A 501 47.18 -11.38 6.29
N GLU A 502 47.32 -10.06 6.08
CA GLU A 502 48.62 -9.42 5.84
C GLU A 502 49.09 -8.47 6.96
N CYS A 503 48.21 -8.12 7.91
CA CYS A 503 48.53 -7.22 9.03
C CYS A 503 48.86 -8.00 10.31
N SER A 504 49.95 -7.65 10.99
CA SER A 504 50.45 -8.41 12.15
C SER A 504 49.83 -7.99 13.49
N ILE A 505 48.72 -7.27 13.48
CA ILE A 505 48.05 -6.76 14.70
C ILE A 505 47.28 -7.90 15.39
N PRO A 506 47.56 -8.23 16.66
CA PRO A 506 46.82 -9.26 17.40
C PRO A 506 45.33 -8.90 17.53
N ALA A 507 44.46 -9.92 17.39
CA ALA A 507 43.00 -9.79 17.53
C ALA A 507 42.38 -8.64 16.68
N LEU A 508 42.95 -8.35 15.51
CA LEU A 508 42.52 -7.23 14.65
C LEU A 508 41.01 -7.22 14.34
N MET A 509 40.37 -8.38 14.23
CA MET A 509 38.91 -8.46 14.03
C MET A 509 38.11 -7.92 15.22
N ASP A 510 38.53 -8.21 16.45
CA ASP A 510 37.86 -7.68 17.65
C ASP A 510 38.11 -6.17 17.77
N LEU A 511 39.32 -5.70 17.42
CA LEU A 511 39.63 -4.26 17.35
C LEU A 511 38.79 -3.54 16.30
N VAL A 512 38.61 -4.11 15.10
CA VAL A 512 37.74 -3.56 14.05
C VAL A 512 36.28 -3.55 14.50
N VAL A 513 35.80 -4.57 15.22
CA VAL A 513 34.42 -4.63 15.72
C VAL A 513 34.17 -3.70 16.90
N HIS A 514 35.13 -3.51 17.82
CA HIS A 514 34.92 -2.79 19.08
C HIS A 514 35.54 -1.38 19.16
N ARG A 515 36.59 -1.07 18.40
CA ARG A 515 37.31 0.23 18.40
C ARG A 515 37.50 0.76 16.98
N THR A 516 36.47 0.59 16.15
CA THR A 516 36.47 0.90 14.70
C THR A 516 36.88 2.34 14.38
N THR A 517 36.42 3.31 15.18
CA THR A 517 36.73 4.73 14.98
C THR A 517 38.24 4.99 15.08
N ALA A 518 38.88 4.45 16.12
CA ALA A 518 40.33 4.54 16.31
C ALA A 518 41.09 3.81 15.20
N VAL A 519 40.63 2.61 14.80
CA VAL A 519 41.24 1.85 13.68
C VAL A 519 41.16 2.64 12.37
N LEU A 520 39.99 3.18 12.00
CA LEU A 520 39.80 3.99 10.80
C LEU A 520 40.61 5.29 10.84
N GLY A 521 40.73 5.93 12.01
CA GLY A 521 41.61 7.08 12.24
C GLY A 521 43.08 6.74 12.00
N CYS A 522 43.57 5.67 12.62
CA CYS A 522 44.94 5.17 12.45
C CYS A 522 45.24 4.79 10.98
N MET A 523 44.32 4.10 10.30
CA MET A 523 44.47 3.76 8.88
C MET A 523 44.49 5.01 7.97
N SER A 524 43.68 6.03 8.30
CA SER A 524 43.63 7.27 7.52
C SER A 524 44.91 8.12 7.73
N LEU A 525 45.42 8.19 8.95
CA LEU A 525 46.73 8.78 9.25
C LEU A 525 47.88 8.03 8.55
N ALA A 526 47.85 6.70 8.56
CA ALA A 526 48.80 5.86 7.84
C ALA A 526 48.76 6.07 6.32
N ALA A 527 47.56 6.26 5.74
CA ALA A 527 47.39 6.59 4.32
C ALA A 527 47.96 7.96 3.97
N ILE A 528 47.69 9.00 4.78
CA ILE A 528 48.27 10.34 4.59
C ILE A 528 49.81 10.28 4.65
N GLN A 529 50.37 9.63 5.68
CA GLN A 529 51.81 9.49 5.82
C GLN A 529 52.43 8.66 4.68
N GLY A 530 51.71 7.66 4.16
CA GLY A 530 52.14 6.83 3.03
C GLY A 530 52.21 7.59 1.69
N LEU A 531 51.30 8.54 1.46
CA LEU A 531 51.24 9.32 0.21
C LEU A 531 52.17 10.54 0.23
N TYR A 532 52.11 11.35 1.29
CA TYR A 532 52.78 12.64 1.35
C TYR A 532 54.14 12.58 2.08
N GLY A 533 54.39 11.53 2.87
CA GLY A 533 55.61 11.41 3.69
C GLY A 533 55.84 12.64 4.56
N ASP A 534 57.11 12.98 4.79
CA ASP A 534 57.50 14.16 5.59
C ASP A 534 57.19 15.50 4.92
N LYS A 535 56.71 15.51 3.66
CA LYS A 535 56.29 16.73 2.95
C LYS A 535 54.93 17.26 3.43
N ALA A 536 54.13 16.44 4.11
CA ALA A 536 52.84 16.84 4.69
C ALA A 536 52.94 18.09 5.58
N ALA A 537 54.09 18.33 6.22
CA ALA A 537 54.33 19.49 7.08
C ALA A 537 54.35 20.85 6.35
N LYS A 538 54.52 20.88 5.02
CA LYS A 538 54.71 22.13 4.25
C LYS A 538 53.46 22.61 3.54
N GLU A 539 52.57 21.73 3.11
CA GLU A 539 51.28 22.12 2.52
C GLU A 539 50.21 22.26 3.61
N LYS A 540 50.21 23.43 4.27
CA LYS A 540 49.14 23.78 5.22
C LYS A 540 47.79 23.80 4.50
N HIS A 541 46.87 22.97 5.00
CA HIS A 541 45.43 22.89 4.71
C HIS A 541 45.06 22.08 3.44
N GLN A 542 44.23 21.03 3.59
CA GLN A 542 42.77 21.21 3.84
C GLN A 542 41.93 19.95 3.51
N LYS A 543 42.52 18.78 3.22
CA LYS A 543 41.80 17.73 2.48
C LYS A 543 41.99 16.34 3.10
N THR A 544 41.03 15.98 3.96
CA THR A 544 40.98 14.67 4.64
C THR A 544 40.86 13.51 3.65
N ILE A 545 41.62 12.45 3.92
CA ILE A 545 41.48 11.13 3.31
C ILE A 545 40.44 10.31 4.10
N THR A 546 39.63 9.52 3.40
CA THR A 546 38.66 8.60 4.02
C THR A 546 39.00 7.15 3.66
N VAL A 547 39.18 6.29 4.66
CA VAL A 547 39.37 4.84 4.46
C VAL A 547 38.03 4.12 4.60
N ARG A 548 37.69 3.30 3.60
CA ARG A 548 36.43 2.57 3.48
C ARG A 548 36.70 1.07 3.67
N LEU A 549 36.17 0.46 4.73
CA LEU A 549 36.36 -0.97 5.05
C LEU A 549 35.22 -1.84 4.51
N GLY A 550 35.51 -2.63 3.48
CA GLY A 550 34.55 -3.53 2.84
C GLY A 550 34.78 -5.03 3.13
N ASN A 551 33.82 -5.86 2.72
CA ASN A 551 33.85 -7.34 2.80
C ASN A 551 33.91 -7.93 4.23
N LEU A 552 33.06 -7.46 5.14
CA LEU A 552 32.81 -8.15 6.41
C LEU A 552 31.82 -9.31 6.19
N ASP A 553 32.31 -10.55 6.23
CA ASP A 553 31.51 -11.76 5.95
C ASP A 553 30.32 -11.97 6.91
N LYS A 554 30.41 -11.43 8.13
CA LYS A 554 29.37 -11.60 9.16
C LYS A 554 28.21 -10.62 8.95
N ILE A 555 27.27 -11.01 8.09
CA ILE A 555 25.99 -10.31 7.94
C ILE A 555 25.21 -10.38 9.26
N THR A 556 24.78 -9.22 9.74
CA THR A 556 23.97 -9.04 10.94
C THR A 556 22.51 -8.86 10.54
N HIS A 557 21.65 -9.71 11.07
CA HIS A 557 20.22 -9.64 10.81
C HIS A 557 19.55 -8.49 11.59
N GLY A 558 18.49 -7.91 11.04
CA GLY A 558 17.74 -6.82 11.66
C GLY A 558 17.03 -7.24 12.96
N LYS A 559 16.83 -8.54 13.19
CA LYS A 559 16.38 -9.11 14.48
C LYS A 559 17.44 -9.04 15.59
N ASP A 560 18.72 -8.95 15.22
CA ASP A 560 19.87 -8.95 16.13
C ASP A 560 20.41 -7.54 16.38
N MET A 561 19.91 -6.53 15.66
CA MET A 561 20.20 -5.12 15.89
C MET A 561 19.58 -4.62 17.20
N LYS A 562 20.35 -4.80 18.30
CA LYS A 562 19.98 -4.48 19.68
C LYS A 562 21.06 -3.63 20.34
N ALA A 563 20.80 -3.14 21.56
CA ALA A 563 21.69 -2.24 22.30
C ALA A 563 23.12 -2.77 22.53
N ASN A 564 23.34 -4.09 22.54
CA ASN A 564 24.65 -4.72 22.65
C ASN A 564 25.56 -4.53 21.41
N LEU A 565 25.04 -3.94 20.33
CA LEU A 565 25.79 -3.59 19.12
C LEU A 565 26.11 -2.10 19.00
N ILE A 566 25.66 -1.24 19.94
CA ILE A 566 26.00 0.19 19.94
C ILE A 566 27.52 0.36 19.96
N GLY A 567 28.03 1.23 19.09
CA GLY A 567 29.46 1.49 18.91
C GLY A 567 30.23 0.42 18.14
N LYS A 568 29.59 -0.68 17.72
CA LYS A 568 30.26 -1.78 17.00
C LYS A 568 30.14 -1.67 15.49
N PHE A 569 31.14 -2.18 14.79
CA PHE A 569 31.11 -2.35 13.34
C PHE A 569 30.28 -3.58 12.95
N ILE A 570 29.28 -3.38 12.09
CA ILE A 570 28.41 -4.44 11.58
C ILE A 570 28.25 -4.33 10.06
N CYS A 571 27.85 -5.44 9.45
CA CYS A 571 27.43 -5.53 8.05
C CYS A 571 25.92 -5.84 8.02
N VAL A 572 25.14 -5.06 7.27
CA VAL A 572 23.72 -5.35 7.02
C VAL A 572 23.48 -5.43 5.51
N ARG A 573 22.58 -6.32 5.09
CA ARG A 573 22.22 -6.50 3.68
C ARG A 573 20.71 -6.40 3.51
N GLY A 574 20.26 -5.69 2.48
CA GLY A 574 18.84 -5.48 2.23
C GLY A 574 18.56 -4.60 1.03
N THR A 575 17.27 -4.37 0.78
CA THR A 575 16.79 -3.49 -0.29
C THR A 575 16.62 -2.07 0.22
N ILE A 576 17.06 -1.07 -0.53
CA ILE A 576 16.77 0.34 -0.24
C ILE A 576 15.29 0.60 -0.54
N VAL A 577 14.52 0.91 0.49
CA VAL A 577 13.09 1.27 0.37
C VAL A 577 12.91 2.77 0.21
N ARG A 578 13.78 3.57 0.84
CA ARG A 578 13.65 5.02 0.86
C ARG A 578 15.00 5.73 0.78
N THR A 579 15.08 6.81 0.01
CA THR A 579 16.22 7.74 -0.03
C THR A 579 15.72 9.17 0.22
N SER A 580 16.44 9.94 1.04
CA SER A 580 16.21 11.38 1.16
C SER A 580 16.89 12.15 0.02
N GLY A 581 16.51 13.42 -0.16
CA GLY A 581 17.39 14.37 -0.83
C GLY A 581 18.73 14.51 -0.11
N VAL A 582 19.73 15.04 -0.83
CA VAL A 582 21.05 15.38 -0.29
C VAL A 582 20.97 16.73 0.44
N THR A 583 21.53 16.82 1.64
CA THR A 583 21.60 18.08 2.39
C THR A 583 23.00 18.30 2.98
N PRO A 584 23.46 19.55 3.10
CA PRO A 584 24.78 19.84 3.67
C PRO A 584 24.73 19.77 5.20
N LEU A 585 25.51 18.85 5.78
CA LEU A 585 25.74 18.75 7.21
C LEU A 585 26.97 19.60 7.60
N ALA A 586 26.81 20.57 8.50
CA ALA A 586 27.94 21.27 9.09
C ALA A 586 28.74 20.34 10.01
N THR A 587 30.04 20.19 9.75
CA THR A 587 30.99 19.47 10.62
C THR A 587 31.78 20.42 11.51
N LYS A 588 31.94 21.66 11.06
CA LYS A 588 32.67 22.73 11.75
C LYS A 588 31.93 24.04 11.52
N MET A 589 31.82 24.90 12.54
CA MET A 589 31.12 26.18 12.40
C MET A 589 31.73 27.28 13.27
N SER A 590 31.96 28.45 12.66
CA SER A 590 32.37 29.65 13.37
C SER A 590 31.18 30.35 14.04
N PHE A 591 31.44 30.90 15.23
CA PHE A 591 30.48 31.61 16.07
C PHE A 591 31.07 32.95 16.50
N THR A 592 30.35 34.04 16.26
CA THR A 592 30.74 35.38 16.70
C THR A 592 30.09 35.73 18.05
N CYS A 593 30.86 36.22 19.01
CA CYS A 593 30.34 36.68 20.29
C CYS A 593 29.61 38.03 20.14
N ASN A 594 28.33 38.09 20.53
CA ASN A 594 27.52 39.30 20.38
C ASN A 594 28.00 40.48 21.26
N ALA A 595 28.85 40.22 22.27
CA ALA A 595 29.33 41.22 23.22
C ALA A 595 30.68 41.85 22.85
N CYS A 596 31.60 41.09 22.25
CA CYS A 596 32.97 41.56 21.92
C CYS A 596 33.38 41.33 20.46
N GLN A 597 32.51 40.78 19.62
CA GLN A 597 32.77 40.38 18.23
C GLN A 597 33.89 39.35 18.02
N GLY A 598 34.50 38.82 19.08
CA GLY A 598 35.45 37.71 19.02
C GLY A 598 34.82 36.48 18.38
N VAL A 599 35.55 35.85 17.45
CA VAL A 599 35.12 34.65 16.72
C VAL A 599 35.74 33.41 17.34
N GLN A 600 34.93 32.37 17.55
CA GLN A 600 35.40 31.05 17.94
C GLN A 600 34.79 29.99 17.03
N THR A 601 35.57 29.01 16.60
CA THR A 601 35.09 27.88 15.79
C THR A 601 34.92 26.64 16.66
N LEU A 602 33.80 25.93 16.48
CA LEU A 602 33.55 24.64 17.12
C LEU A 602 33.40 23.56 16.04
N GLU A 603 33.88 22.36 16.37
CA GLU A 603 33.68 21.14 15.59
C GLU A 603 32.57 20.29 16.22
N PHE A 604 31.70 19.72 15.38
CA PHE A 604 30.51 18.99 15.79
C PHE A 604 30.72 17.49 15.67
N ALA A 605 31.05 16.84 16.80
CA ALA A 605 31.05 15.39 16.89
C ALA A 605 29.62 14.82 16.73
N ASP A 606 29.48 13.72 15.99
CA ASP A 606 28.22 13.02 15.72
C ASP A 606 27.06 13.92 15.25
N ALA A 607 27.34 14.90 14.39
CA ALA A 607 26.34 15.82 13.81
C ALA A 607 25.52 16.65 14.83
N LYS A 608 25.92 16.68 16.11
CA LYS A 608 25.21 17.40 17.17
C LYS A 608 25.60 18.88 17.16
N TYR A 609 24.65 19.74 16.83
CA TYR A 609 24.83 21.19 16.94
C TYR A 609 25.00 21.61 18.40
N ILE A 610 26.16 22.19 18.72
CA ILE A 610 26.51 22.69 20.06
C ILE A 610 26.85 24.18 19.96
N GLN A 611 26.14 25.03 20.69
CA GLN A 611 26.47 26.46 20.76
C GLN A 611 27.52 26.70 21.87
N PRO A 612 28.49 27.62 21.66
CA PRO A 612 29.42 27.99 22.73
C PRO A 612 28.69 28.55 23.96
N THR A 613 29.17 28.24 25.16
CA THR A 613 28.56 28.72 26.42
C THR A 613 29.31 29.89 27.05
N LYS A 614 30.56 30.13 26.63
CA LYS A 614 31.46 31.18 27.12
C LYS A 614 32.29 31.73 25.96
N CYS A 615 32.74 32.97 26.09
CA CYS A 615 33.64 33.60 25.14
C CYS A 615 35.10 33.29 25.52
N PRO A 616 36.00 32.96 24.57
CA PRO A 616 37.41 32.75 24.87
C PRO A 616 38.17 34.06 25.15
N GLU A 617 37.66 35.20 24.67
CA GLU A 617 38.31 36.51 24.84
C GLU A 617 38.46 36.93 26.30
N VAL A 618 39.68 37.31 26.67
CA VAL A 618 40.05 37.68 28.04
C VAL A 618 39.34 38.97 28.44
N GLY A 619 38.49 38.89 29.47
CA GLY A 619 37.67 39.99 29.96
C GLY A 619 36.23 40.01 29.42
N CYS A 620 35.91 39.25 28.38
CA CYS A 620 34.55 39.15 27.86
C CYS A 620 33.70 38.15 28.66
N ARG A 621 32.52 38.58 29.15
CA ARG A 621 31.53 37.72 29.82
C ARG A 621 30.34 37.33 28.92
N GLY A 622 30.47 37.50 27.60
CA GLY A 622 29.43 37.18 26.63
C GLY A 622 29.02 35.71 26.65
N ARG A 623 27.69 35.46 26.63
CA ARG A 623 27.07 34.12 26.60
C ARG A 623 26.20 33.88 25.36
N HIS A 624 26.05 34.89 24.51
CA HIS A 624 25.25 34.81 23.29
C HIS A 624 26.16 34.88 22.07
N PHE A 625 25.98 33.93 21.16
CA PHE A 625 26.83 33.73 20.00
C PHE A 625 25.99 33.56 18.73
N THR A 626 26.33 34.30 17.68
CA THR A 626 25.66 34.19 16.38
C THR A 626 26.43 33.22 15.48
N PRO A 627 25.81 32.15 14.95
CA PRO A 627 26.47 31.22 14.05
C PRO A 627 26.72 31.86 12.68
N GLN A 628 27.96 31.76 12.19
CA GLN A 628 28.35 32.28 10.88
C GLN A 628 28.11 31.23 9.79
N ARG A 629 27.09 31.50 8.96
CA ARG A 629 26.61 30.61 7.87
C ARG A 629 27.00 31.10 6.46
N GLY A 630 27.74 32.19 6.37
CA GLY A 630 28.15 32.80 5.09
C GLY A 630 29.44 32.18 4.53
N VAL A 631 29.65 32.34 3.22
CA VAL A 631 30.91 31.99 2.55
C VAL A 631 32.00 32.97 3.02
N GLY A 632 33.16 32.43 3.45
CA GLY A 632 34.30 33.24 3.93
C GLY A 632 34.67 33.05 5.40
N TYR A 633 33.94 32.21 6.14
CA TYR A 633 34.29 31.79 7.51
C TYR A 633 34.82 30.35 7.55
N ASP A 634 35.43 29.95 8.67
CA ASP A 634 35.98 28.61 8.93
C ASP A 634 34.87 27.58 9.26
N THR A 635 33.77 27.64 8.52
CA THR A 635 32.60 26.76 8.61
C THR A 635 32.72 25.70 7.50
N GLU A 636 32.85 24.43 7.86
CA GLU A 636 32.99 23.31 6.92
C GLU A 636 31.72 22.46 6.89
N THR A 637 31.26 22.14 5.68
CA THR A 637 30.07 21.32 5.42
C THR A 637 30.41 20.10 4.59
N VAL A 638 29.69 19.01 4.83
CA VAL A 638 29.83 17.72 4.16
C VAL A 638 28.45 17.26 3.68
N ASP A 639 28.36 16.71 2.47
CA ASP A 639 27.11 16.15 1.96
C ASP A 639 26.66 14.96 2.81
N TRP A 640 25.38 14.97 3.19
CA TRP A 640 24.74 13.97 4.03
C TRP A 640 23.40 13.56 3.42
N GLN A 641 23.07 12.28 3.53
CA GLN A 641 21.81 11.71 3.05
C GLN A 641 21.39 10.55 3.97
N THR A 642 20.07 10.43 4.21
CA THR A 642 19.50 9.29 4.91
C THR A 642 18.93 8.29 3.92
N ILE A 643 19.29 7.01 4.07
CA ILE A 643 18.69 5.89 3.34
C ILE A 643 18.02 4.92 4.32
N ARG A 644 16.95 4.24 3.89
CA ARG A 644 16.30 3.18 4.67
C ARG A 644 16.45 1.85 3.96
N LEU A 645 17.14 0.95 4.64
CA LEU A 645 17.40 -0.41 4.20
C LEU A 645 16.38 -1.35 4.87
N GLN A 646 15.66 -2.14 4.09
CA GLN A 646 14.78 -3.21 4.58
C GLN A 646 15.51 -4.54 4.46
N GLU A 647 15.58 -5.28 5.57
CA GLU A 647 16.17 -6.61 5.60
C GLU A 647 15.43 -7.57 4.65
N LYS A 648 16.19 -8.31 3.82
CA LYS A 648 15.67 -9.45 3.08
C LYS A 648 15.64 -10.65 4.03
N LEU A 649 14.45 -11.04 4.50
CA LEU A 649 14.28 -12.22 5.36
C LEU A 649 14.78 -13.47 4.61
N PRO A 650 15.56 -14.36 5.26
CA PRO A 650 15.81 -15.69 4.72
C PRO A 650 14.49 -16.48 4.67
N ASP A 651 14.35 -17.39 3.69
CA ASP A 651 13.13 -18.16 3.42
C ASP A 651 12.78 -19.22 4.50
N ASP A 652 13.36 -19.12 5.70
CA ASP A 652 13.13 -20.07 6.79
C ASP A 652 11.71 -19.95 7.34
N ARG A 653 11.05 -21.12 7.48
CA ARG A 653 9.63 -21.25 7.86
C ARG A 653 9.30 -20.67 9.25
N THR A 654 10.28 -20.25 10.03
CA THR A 654 10.15 -19.75 11.40
C THR A 654 9.78 -18.27 11.53
N ASP A 655 9.97 -17.44 10.50
CA ASP A 655 9.66 -15.99 10.55
C ASP A 655 8.32 -15.61 9.87
N SER A 656 7.44 -16.59 9.59
CA SER A 656 6.14 -16.35 8.95
C SER A 656 5.23 -15.40 9.77
N GLY A 657 4.84 -14.28 9.19
CA GLY A 657 3.99 -13.26 9.82
C GLY A 657 4.76 -12.11 10.49
N ARG A 658 6.10 -12.14 10.50
CA ARG A 658 6.92 -11.04 11.01
C ARG A 658 7.13 -9.96 9.95
N VAL A 659 6.81 -8.70 10.29
CA VAL A 659 7.12 -7.55 9.43
C VAL A 659 8.65 -7.40 9.32
N PRO A 660 9.24 -7.36 8.10
CA PRO A 660 10.69 -7.18 7.94
C PRO A 660 11.15 -5.88 8.57
N ARG A 661 12.30 -5.90 9.24
CA ARG A 661 12.83 -4.71 9.94
C ARG A 661 13.48 -3.75 8.94
N THR A 662 13.25 -2.46 9.15
CA THR A 662 13.89 -1.37 8.43
C THR A 662 14.93 -0.71 9.31
N ILE A 663 16.12 -0.46 8.75
CA ILE A 663 17.26 0.17 9.41
C ILE A 663 17.46 1.55 8.77
N GLU A 664 17.43 2.61 9.58
CA GLU A 664 17.78 3.96 9.15
C GLU A 664 19.32 4.02 9.08
N CYS A 665 19.86 4.37 7.91
CA CYS A 665 21.29 4.41 7.65
C CYS A 665 21.66 5.82 7.16
N GLU A 666 22.75 6.37 7.66
CA GLU A 666 23.26 7.68 7.26
C GLU A 666 24.51 7.49 6.39
N VAL A 667 24.54 8.13 5.22
CA VAL A 667 25.68 8.13 4.29
C VAL A 667 26.21 9.55 4.15
N THR A 668 27.53 9.67 4.02
CA THR A 668 28.23 10.96 3.92
C THR A 668 29.34 10.94 2.87
N ARG A 669 29.69 12.13 2.37
CA ARG A 669 30.75 12.33 1.37
C ARG A 669 30.46 11.53 0.09
N ASP A 670 31.45 10.77 -0.39
CA ASP A 670 31.42 9.94 -1.59
C ASP A 670 30.28 8.91 -1.66
N LEU A 671 29.70 8.49 -0.52
CA LEU A 671 28.62 7.49 -0.49
C LEU A 671 27.23 8.07 -0.77
N VAL A 672 27.11 9.39 -0.83
CA VAL A 672 25.86 10.11 -1.12
C VAL A 672 25.48 9.93 -2.60
N ASP A 673 24.19 9.81 -2.88
CA ASP A 673 23.58 9.65 -4.22
C ASP A 673 24.06 8.42 -5.03
N GLN A 674 24.80 7.50 -4.39
CA GLN A 674 25.22 6.26 -5.05
C GLN A 674 24.07 5.26 -5.27
N VAL A 675 23.02 5.29 -4.45
CA VAL A 675 21.98 4.24 -4.41
C VAL A 675 20.57 4.78 -4.60
N ILE A 676 19.75 4.03 -5.33
CA ILE A 676 18.34 4.38 -5.57
C ILE A 676 17.38 3.42 -4.86
N PRO A 677 16.13 3.83 -4.56
CA PRO A 677 15.11 2.92 -4.08
C PRO A 677 14.92 1.75 -5.05
N GLY A 678 14.92 0.51 -4.53
CA GLY A 678 14.91 -0.74 -5.30
C GLY A 678 16.26 -1.47 -5.36
N ASP A 679 17.38 -0.74 -5.21
CA ASP A 679 18.73 -1.33 -5.16
C ASP A 679 18.86 -2.29 -3.96
N VAL A 680 19.51 -3.44 -4.16
CA VAL A 680 19.97 -4.30 -3.05
C VAL A 680 21.42 -3.93 -2.76
N VAL A 681 21.72 -3.73 -1.48
CA VAL A 681 23.02 -3.24 -1.04
C VAL A 681 23.53 -4.03 0.16
N GLU A 682 24.85 -4.07 0.28
CA GLU A 682 25.57 -4.48 1.49
C GLU A 682 26.18 -3.20 2.08
N ALA A 683 25.71 -2.82 3.26
CA ALA A 683 26.14 -1.63 4.00
C ALA A 683 26.91 -2.05 5.25
N THR A 684 28.17 -1.64 5.36
CA THR A 684 29.00 -1.83 6.55
C THR A 684 29.17 -0.50 7.26
N GLY A 685 29.04 -0.50 8.59
CA GLY A 685 28.97 0.74 9.35
C GLY A 685 28.99 0.53 10.86
N ILE A 686 29.02 1.65 11.59
CA ILE A 686 29.02 1.67 13.05
C ILE A 686 27.61 1.95 13.55
N VAL A 687 27.11 1.14 14.48
CA VAL A 687 25.77 1.38 15.06
C VAL A 687 25.83 2.57 16.02
N LYS A 688 25.08 3.62 15.72
CA LYS A 688 24.96 4.83 16.55
C LYS A 688 23.54 5.00 17.10
N VAL A 689 23.39 5.90 18.06
CA VAL A 689 22.12 6.25 18.71
C VAL A 689 21.76 7.70 18.43
N SER A 690 20.52 7.92 18.00
CA SER A 690 19.92 9.26 17.85
C SER A 690 18.80 9.45 18.88
N GLN A 691 18.63 10.68 19.37
CA GLN A 691 17.56 11.01 20.32
C GLN A 691 16.22 11.11 19.59
N SER A 692 15.15 10.58 20.18
CA SER A 692 13.82 10.69 19.59
C SER A 692 13.17 12.03 19.96
N GLU A 693 13.30 13.03 19.07
CA GLU A 693 12.76 14.40 19.24
C GLU A 693 11.21 14.50 19.24
N LYS A 694 10.48 13.41 19.52
CA LYS A 694 9.03 13.40 19.53
C LYS A 694 8.47 13.81 20.89
N SER A 695 8.59 15.10 21.21
CA SER A 695 7.84 15.75 22.29
C SER A 695 7.62 17.22 21.94
N TYR A 696 6.47 17.53 21.31
CA TYR A 696 5.99 18.90 21.12
C TYR A 696 5.36 19.49 22.40
N THR A 697 5.23 18.68 23.46
CA THR A 697 4.87 19.12 24.81
C THR A 697 6.07 19.76 25.51
N ARG A 698 5.84 20.89 26.18
CA ARG A 698 6.86 21.78 26.76
C ARG A 698 7.40 21.28 28.12
N GLU A 699 7.56 19.96 28.28
CA GLU A 699 8.10 19.34 29.48
C GLU A 699 9.47 18.72 29.19
N LYS A 700 10.51 19.25 29.83
CA LYS A 700 11.88 18.72 29.77
C LYS A 700 12.05 17.46 30.64
N THR A 701 11.16 16.49 30.48
CA THR A 701 11.25 15.21 31.18
C THR A 701 12.01 14.25 30.27
N GLY A 702 13.22 13.87 30.67
CA GLY A 702 14.21 13.23 29.78
C GLY A 702 13.69 11.97 29.09
N ASN A 703 13.48 12.05 27.78
CA ASN A 703 13.11 10.90 26.97
C ASN A 703 14.32 9.95 26.85
N THR A 704 14.28 8.84 27.59
CA THR A 704 15.36 7.84 27.64
C THR A 704 15.37 6.88 26.44
N MET A 705 14.42 7.02 25.50
CA MET A 705 14.33 6.16 24.32
C MET A 705 15.10 6.73 23.13
N TYR A 706 16.17 6.01 22.75
CA TYR A 706 17.00 6.28 21.59
C TYR A 706 16.59 5.42 20.39
N LEU A 707 16.79 5.96 19.18
CA LEU A 707 16.67 5.21 17.93
C LEU A 707 18.05 4.76 17.48
N LEU A 708 18.20 3.49 17.13
CA LEU A 708 19.41 2.96 16.52
C LEU A 708 19.44 3.30 15.03
N TYR A 709 20.58 3.78 14.55
CA TYR A 709 20.86 3.99 13.13
C TYR A 709 22.27 3.47 12.79
N LEU A 710 22.53 3.25 11.50
CA LEU A 710 23.84 2.81 11.01
C LEU A 710 24.57 3.98 10.35
N ASP A 711 25.71 4.38 10.90
CA ASP A 711 26.63 5.32 10.26
C ASP A 711 27.50 4.54 9.27
N VAL A 712 27.23 4.70 7.97
CA VAL A 712 27.74 3.80 6.93
C VAL A 712 29.17 4.18 6.56
N ASN A 713 30.10 3.26 6.84
CA ASN A 713 31.49 3.41 6.43
C ASN A 713 31.73 2.94 5.00
N TYR A 714 31.09 1.87 4.53
CA TYR A 714 31.23 1.40 3.15
C TYR A 714 29.91 0.82 2.65
N LEU A 715 29.58 1.16 1.42
CA LEU A 715 28.34 0.77 0.75
C LEU A 715 28.73 0.13 -0.58
N THR A 716 28.22 -1.06 -0.85
CA THR A 716 28.33 -1.67 -2.18
C THR A 716 26.96 -2.06 -2.67
N LYS A 717 26.66 -1.75 -3.93
CA LYS A 717 25.54 -2.39 -4.62
C LYS A 717 25.86 -3.88 -4.72
N ALA A 718 24.85 -4.70 -4.49
CA ALA A 718 24.83 -6.04 -5.00
C ALA A 718 24.27 -5.92 -6.43
N THR A 719 25.05 -6.30 -7.44
CA THR A 719 24.65 -6.26 -8.85
C THR A 719 24.46 -7.67 -9.41
N MET A 720 23.23 -8.01 -9.82
CA MET A 720 22.91 -9.26 -10.55
C MET A 720 23.39 -9.26 -12.01
N THR A 721 23.81 -8.12 -12.55
CA THR A 721 24.22 -8.01 -13.95
C THR A 721 25.70 -8.33 -14.12
N ALA A 722 25.98 -9.31 -14.99
CA ALA A 722 27.24 -9.34 -15.73
C ALA A 722 27.47 -7.97 -16.41
N LYS A 723 28.75 -7.64 -16.62
CA LYS A 723 29.22 -6.39 -17.25
C LYS A 723 28.29 -5.90 -18.37
N ASP A 724 27.82 -4.67 -18.22
CA ASP A 724 27.63 -3.66 -19.27
C ASP A 724 27.78 -2.30 -18.55
N ASP A 725 28.34 -1.30 -19.21
CA ASP A 725 28.65 0.06 -18.69
C ASP A 725 29.86 0.22 -17.72
N ASP A 726 30.98 -0.46 -17.98
CA ASP A 726 32.31 0.09 -17.64
C ASP A 726 33.43 -0.49 -18.56
N ASP A 727 33.33 -0.21 -19.86
CA ASP A 727 34.39 -0.49 -20.84
C ASP A 727 34.93 0.81 -21.46
N MET A 728 35.76 1.51 -20.68
CA MET A 728 36.92 2.22 -21.23
C MET A 728 38.15 1.90 -20.38
N TYR A 729 38.59 0.64 -20.42
CA TYR A 729 39.97 0.13 -20.23
C TYR A 729 39.92 -1.37 -19.91
N ASN A 730 40.11 -2.21 -20.95
CA ASN A 730 40.64 -3.57 -20.80
C ASN A 730 41.64 -3.78 -21.94
N ASP A 731 42.90 -4.02 -21.60
CA ASP A 731 43.89 -4.65 -22.49
C ASP A 731 44.30 -6.00 -21.88
N ASP A 732 44.86 -6.86 -22.72
CA ASP A 732 44.86 -8.31 -22.56
C ASP A 732 45.83 -8.88 -21.50
N ASN A 733 45.59 -10.16 -21.20
CA ASN A 733 46.45 -11.10 -20.43
C ASN A 733 46.29 -11.14 -18.90
N SER A 734 45.19 -11.75 -18.44
CA SER A 734 45.22 -12.62 -17.25
C SER A 734 44.17 -13.73 -17.34
N LYS A 735 44.62 -14.95 -17.68
CA LYS A 735 43.79 -16.18 -17.67
C LYS A 735 43.59 -16.74 -16.26
N ASP A 736 43.12 -15.91 -15.32
CA ASP A 736 42.49 -16.39 -14.09
C ASP A 736 41.62 -15.28 -13.47
N ARG A 737 40.29 -15.39 -13.61
CA ARG A 737 39.33 -14.37 -13.15
C ARG A 737 38.02 -14.98 -12.65
N THR A 738 38.10 -15.72 -11.54
CA THR A 738 36.94 -16.04 -10.68
C THR A 738 36.42 -14.79 -9.96
N LYS A 739 35.78 -13.88 -10.70
CA LYS A 739 35.07 -12.72 -10.13
C LYS A 739 33.68 -13.11 -9.65
N GLU A 740 33.57 -13.50 -8.37
CA GLU A 740 32.28 -13.75 -7.71
C GLU A 740 31.46 -12.44 -7.53
N SER A 741 30.43 -12.25 -8.34
CA SER A 741 29.46 -11.15 -8.21
C SER A 741 28.45 -11.45 -7.08
N LYS A 742 28.57 -10.75 -5.95
CA LYS A 742 27.91 -11.03 -4.65
C LYS A 742 26.36 -10.90 -4.57
N ASP A 743 25.65 -10.73 -5.68
CA ASP A 743 24.17 -10.59 -5.69
C ASP A 743 23.42 -11.82 -6.24
N SER A 744 24.13 -12.80 -6.82
CA SER A 744 23.49 -14.09 -7.07
C SER A 744 23.09 -14.71 -5.72
N ILE A 745 22.02 -15.51 -5.74
CA ILE A 745 21.87 -16.56 -4.73
C ILE A 745 23.21 -17.31 -4.72
N GLN A 746 23.82 -17.54 -3.55
CA GLN A 746 25.14 -18.19 -3.52
C GLN A 746 25.01 -19.61 -4.08
N ILE A 747 25.48 -19.79 -5.32
CA ILE A 747 25.48 -21.06 -6.03
C ILE A 747 26.77 -21.76 -5.63
N THR A 748 26.66 -22.65 -4.65
CA THR A 748 27.81 -23.45 -4.21
C THR A 748 28.15 -24.48 -5.29
N THR A 749 29.36 -25.05 -5.25
CA THR A 749 29.75 -26.13 -6.17
C THR A 749 28.79 -27.33 -6.12
N LYS A 750 28.17 -27.60 -4.96
CA LYS A 750 27.12 -28.62 -4.82
C LYS A 750 25.85 -28.26 -5.59
N ASP A 751 25.46 -26.99 -5.59
CA ASP A 751 24.32 -26.50 -6.36
C ASP A 751 24.59 -26.57 -7.87
N LEU A 752 25.84 -26.33 -8.30
CA LEU A 752 26.23 -26.47 -9.70
C LEU A 752 26.10 -27.93 -10.18
N TYR A 753 26.59 -28.91 -9.42
CA TYR A 753 26.38 -30.32 -9.76
C TYR A 753 24.88 -30.68 -9.80
N ALA A 754 24.08 -30.22 -8.83
CA ALA A 754 22.64 -30.46 -8.84
C ALA A 754 21.92 -29.79 -10.03
N ILE A 755 22.38 -28.63 -10.50
CA ILE A 755 21.89 -27.97 -11.73
C ILE A 755 22.31 -28.77 -12.97
N GLU A 756 23.53 -29.30 -13.00
CA GLU A 756 24.05 -30.15 -14.07
C GLU A 756 23.26 -31.46 -14.18
N ASP A 757 22.94 -32.09 -13.05
CA ASP A 757 22.16 -33.32 -12.99
C ASP A 757 20.70 -33.09 -13.44
N VAL A 758 20.07 -31.99 -13.00
CA VAL A 758 18.77 -31.56 -13.56
C VAL A 758 18.85 -31.33 -15.07
N HIS A 759 19.93 -30.72 -15.58
CA HIS A 759 20.08 -30.46 -17.02
C HIS A 759 20.25 -31.72 -17.88
N LYS A 760 20.73 -32.85 -17.30
CA LYS A 760 20.88 -34.14 -18.00
C LYS A 760 19.54 -34.85 -18.25
N GLU A 761 18.47 -34.44 -17.59
CA GLU A 761 17.15 -35.08 -17.70
C GLU A 761 16.53 -34.91 -19.10
N PRO A 762 16.14 -36.00 -19.79
CA PRO A 762 15.69 -35.93 -21.19
C PRO A 762 14.36 -35.19 -21.37
N GLN A 763 13.54 -35.09 -20.32
CA GLN A 763 12.26 -34.39 -20.32
C GLN A 763 12.28 -33.12 -19.42
N LEU A 764 13.40 -32.40 -19.43
CA LEU A 764 13.65 -31.20 -18.60
C LEU A 764 12.49 -30.20 -18.50
N PHE A 765 11.81 -29.87 -19.62
CA PHE A 765 10.67 -28.96 -19.60
C PHE A 765 9.51 -29.49 -18.75
N LYS A 766 9.14 -30.77 -18.94
CA LYS A 766 8.10 -31.46 -18.18
C LYS A 766 8.44 -31.54 -16.69
N LEU A 767 9.70 -31.84 -16.37
CA LEU A 767 10.19 -31.89 -15.00
C LEU A 767 10.07 -30.53 -14.29
N ILE A 768 10.52 -29.44 -14.91
CA ILE A 768 10.45 -28.08 -14.34
C ILE A 768 8.99 -27.64 -14.13
N VAL A 769 8.11 -27.90 -15.11
CA VAL A 769 6.67 -27.56 -15.03
C VAL A 769 5.99 -28.25 -13.86
N ASN A 770 6.23 -29.55 -13.66
CA ASN A 770 5.62 -30.30 -12.58
C ASN A 770 6.26 -30.00 -11.21
N SER A 771 7.54 -29.65 -11.16
CA SER A 771 8.26 -29.26 -9.94
C SER A 771 7.88 -27.87 -9.40
N PHE A 772 7.34 -26.98 -10.24
CA PHE A 772 7.04 -25.59 -9.87
C PHE A 772 5.98 -25.44 -8.75
N SER A 773 4.89 -26.19 -8.86
CA SER A 773 3.78 -26.16 -7.88
C SER A 773 3.08 -27.52 -7.80
N PRO A 774 3.74 -28.55 -7.22
CA PRO A 774 3.20 -29.91 -7.16
C PRO A 774 1.99 -30.07 -6.25
N ALA A 775 1.68 -29.07 -5.41
CA ALA A 775 0.47 -29.06 -4.57
C ALA A 775 -0.82 -28.76 -5.35
N ILE A 776 -0.72 -28.38 -6.63
CA ILE A 776 -1.84 -28.06 -7.51
C ILE A 776 -1.82 -29.08 -8.65
N PHE A 777 -2.87 -29.88 -8.75
CA PHE A 777 -3.06 -30.85 -9.83
C PHE A 777 -3.35 -30.14 -11.17
N GLY A 778 -2.92 -30.71 -12.28
CA GLY A 778 -3.21 -30.19 -13.63
C GLY A 778 -2.59 -28.82 -13.94
N HIS A 779 -3.23 -28.10 -14.86
CA HIS A 779 -2.88 -26.72 -15.28
C HIS A 779 -1.42 -26.55 -15.75
N GLU A 780 -0.87 -27.59 -16.38
CA GLU A 780 0.52 -27.67 -16.89
C GLU A 780 0.86 -26.50 -17.82
N MET A 781 -0.05 -26.15 -18.73
CA MET A 781 0.09 -25.01 -19.66
C MET A 781 0.18 -23.67 -18.92
N VAL A 782 -0.60 -23.48 -17.84
CA VAL A 782 -0.58 -22.26 -17.01
C VAL A 782 0.71 -22.20 -16.19
N LYS A 783 1.15 -23.32 -15.62
CA LYS A 783 2.43 -23.45 -14.92
C LYS A 783 3.60 -23.11 -15.87
N ALA A 784 3.59 -23.62 -17.09
CA ALA A 784 4.58 -23.30 -18.12
C ALA A 784 4.61 -21.80 -18.48
N GLY A 785 3.45 -21.17 -18.70
CA GLY A 785 3.37 -19.73 -18.95
C GLY A 785 3.88 -18.87 -17.78
N ILE A 786 3.54 -19.23 -16.54
CA ILE A 786 4.08 -18.58 -15.33
C ILE A 786 5.61 -18.73 -15.27
N LEU A 787 6.15 -19.91 -15.57
CA LEU A 787 7.58 -20.17 -15.63
C LEU A 787 8.28 -19.31 -16.71
N PHE A 788 7.68 -19.11 -17.90
CA PHE A 788 8.22 -18.18 -18.89
C PHE A 788 8.34 -16.74 -18.36
N GLY A 789 7.40 -16.30 -17.53
CA GLY A 789 7.48 -15.04 -16.79
C GLY A 789 8.62 -15.01 -15.77
N LEU A 790 8.90 -16.13 -15.09
CA LEU A 790 10.00 -16.23 -14.11
C LEU A 790 11.38 -16.28 -14.76
N PHE A 791 11.56 -17.05 -15.85
CA PHE A 791 12.83 -17.12 -16.58
C PHE A 791 13.09 -15.86 -17.43
N GLY A 792 12.05 -15.32 -18.09
CA GLY A 792 12.12 -14.12 -18.94
C GLY A 792 12.91 -14.30 -20.25
N GLY A 793 12.75 -13.37 -21.19
CA GLY A 793 13.50 -13.35 -22.46
C GLY A 793 14.88 -12.70 -22.35
N ARG A 794 15.55 -12.51 -23.50
CA ARG A 794 16.87 -11.86 -23.56
C ARG A 794 16.74 -10.34 -23.55
N ARG A 795 17.50 -9.68 -22.65
CA ARG A 795 17.69 -8.22 -22.70
C ARG A 795 18.49 -7.82 -23.94
N ARG A 796 18.00 -6.82 -24.66
CA ARG A 796 18.62 -6.30 -25.88
C ARG A 796 18.92 -4.82 -25.68
N SER A 797 20.16 -4.50 -25.28
CA SER A 797 20.68 -3.14 -25.42
C SER A 797 21.18 -2.99 -26.87
N THR A 798 20.48 -2.20 -27.68
CA THR A 798 20.96 -1.88 -29.03
C THR A 798 21.93 -0.71 -28.95
N ALA A 799 23.23 -1.01 -28.88
CA ALA A 799 24.33 -0.04 -28.90
C ALA A 799 24.45 0.80 -30.21
N VAL A 800 23.41 0.78 -31.06
CA VAL A 800 23.35 1.48 -32.34
C VAL A 800 22.13 2.40 -32.31
N VAL A 801 22.41 3.68 -32.04
CA VAL A 801 21.51 4.83 -32.16
C VAL A 801 20.24 4.75 -31.30
N ASP A 802 20.33 5.31 -30.09
CA ASP A 802 19.29 6.10 -29.40
C ASP A 802 17.83 5.58 -29.52
N ARG A 803 17.66 4.26 -29.35
CA ARG A 803 16.37 3.57 -29.42
C ARG A 803 15.97 3.05 -28.04
N THR A 804 14.69 3.25 -27.73
CA THR A 804 14.00 2.74 -26.55
C THR A 804 14.34 1.28 -26.27
N ALA A 805 14.73 0.98 -25.03
CA ALA A 805 15.01 -0.37 -24.58
C ALA A 805 13.82 -1.31 -24.85
N ILE A 806 14.08 -2.46 -25.48
CA ILE A 806 13.03 -3.44 -25.77
C ILE A 806 12.82 -4.31 -24.54
N ARG A 807 11.59 -4.30 -24.01
CA ARG A 807 11.15 -5.15 -22.88
C ARG A 807 11.51 -6.62 -23.11
N SER A 808 12.16 -7.25 -22.13
CA SER A 808 12.57 -8.67 -22.18
C SER A 808 11.63 -9.63 -21.46
N ASP A 809 10.94 -9.17 -20.42
CA ASP A 809 10.25 -10.03 -19.46
C ASP A 809 8.75 -10.16 -19.81
N PRO A 810 8.21 -11.37 -20.07
CA PRO A 810 6.79 -11.58 -20.35
C PRO A 810 5.89 -11.20 -19.16
N HIS A 811 4.65 -10.84 -19.45
CA HIS A 811 3.60 -10.61 -18.46
C HIS A 811 2.46 -11.61 -18.67
N ILE A 812 1.99 -12.22 -17.58
CA ILE A 812 0.97 -13.26 -17.60
C ILE A 812 -0.23 -12.82 -16.78
N LEU A 813 -1.43 -12.99 -17.33
CA LEU A 813 -2.70 -12.83 -16.64
C LEU A 813 -3.42 -14.17 -16.54
N VAL A 814 -3.75 -14.62 -15.33
CA VAL A 814 -4.55 -15.82 -15.08
C VAL A 814 -5.95 -15.40 -14.66
N VAL A 815 -6.90 -15.53 -15.57
CA VAL A 815 -8.32 -15.31 -15.33
C VAL A 815 -8.98 -16.64 -14.99
N GLY A 816 -9.93 -16.66 -14.07
CA GLY A 816 -10.82 -17.81 -13.94
C GLY A 816 -11.68 -17.79 -12.70
N ASP A 817 -12.50 -18.82 -12.54
CA ASP A 817 -13.47 -18.91 -11.44
C ASP A 817 -12.75 -19.05 -10.07
N PRO A 818 -13.38 -18.63 -8.96
CA PRO A 818 -12.85 -18.82 -7.61
C PRO A 818 -12.60 -20.30 -7.30
N GLY A 819 -11.58 -20.60 -6.50
CA GLY A 819 -11.24 -21.97 -6.09
C GLY A 819 -10.18 -22.68 -6.94
N LEU A 820 -9.98 -22.28 -8.20
CA LEU A 820 -9.05 -22.91 -9.17
C LEU A 820 -7.55 -22.65 -8.89
N GLY A 821 -7.10 -22.65 -7.63
CA GLY A 821 -5.68 -22.59 -7.25
C GLY A 821 -4.90 -21.30 -7.59
N LYS A 822 -5.50 -20.31 -8.27
CA LYS A 822 -4.82 -19.12 -8.83
C LYS A 822 -3.87 -18.41 -7.85
N SER A 823 -4.36 -18.00 -6.68
CA SER A 823 -3.57 -17.33 -5.64
C SER A 823 -2.42 -18.19 -5.11
N GLN A 824 -2.59 -19.51 -5.07
CA GLN A 824 -1.54 -20.45 -4.65
C GLN A 824 -0.43 -20.58 -5.72
N MET A 825 -0.79 -20.56 -7.02
CA MET A 825 0.21 -20.49 -8.11
C MET A 825 1.04 -19.19 -8.04
N LEU A 826 0.40 -18.05 -7.77
CA LEU A 826 1.11 -16.77 -7.55
C LEU A 826 1.99 -16.79 -6.30
N SER A 827 1.53 -17.43 -5.20
CA SER A 827 2.34 -17.63 -3.99
C SER A 827 3.56 -18.52 -4.25
N ALA A 828 3.41 -19.58 -5.05
CA ALA A 828 4.51 -20.44 -5.50
C ALA A 828 5.50 -19.65 -6.37
N ALA A 829 5.01 -18.84 -7.32
CA ALA A 829 5.83 -17.97 -8.16
C ALA A 829 6.75 -17.06 -7.34
N VAL A 830 6.21 -16.37 -6.32
CA VAL A 830 7.00 -15.48 -5.45
C VAL A 830 8.04 -16.23 -4.63
N LYS A 831 7.74 -17.45 -4.16
CA LYS A 831 8.69 -18.28 -3.39
C LYS A 831 9.83 -18.82 -4.25
N VAL A 832 9.54 -19.15 -5.50
CA VAL A 832 10.49 -19.73 -6.47
C VAL A 832 11.32 -18.66 -7.18
N ALA A 833 10.81 -17.43 -7.32
CA ALA A 833 11.54 -16.32 -7.90
C ALA A 833 12.77 -15.90 -7.06
N PRO A 834 13.91 -15.49 -7.67
CA PRO A 834 15.06 -14.95 -6.94
C PRO A 834 14.76 -13.61 -6.25
N ARG A 835 13.86 -12.82 -6.87
CA ARG A 835 13.25 -11.59 -6.36
C ARG A 835 11.76 -11.67 -6.71
N GLY A 836 10.91 -11.90 -5.70
CA GLY A 836 9.47 -11.94 -5.86
C GLY A 836 8.79 -11.00 -4.88
N VAL A 837 7.82 -10.21 -5.36
CA VAL A 837 6.95 -9.36 -4.52
C VAL A 837 5.51 -9.83 -4.69
N TYR A 838 4.82 -10.11 -3.58
CA TYR A 838 3.41 -10.48 -3.58
C TYR A 838 2.53 -9.29 -3.19
N VAL A 839 1.47 -9.07 -3.96
CA VAL A 839 0.51 -7.97 -3.78
C VAL A 839 -0.91 -8.53 -3.93
N CYS A 840 -1.87 -7.99 -3.17
CA CYS A 840 -3.29 -8.35 -3.27
C CYS A 840 -4.12 -7.08 -3.53
N GLY A 841 -4.94 -7.08 -4.58
CA GLY A 841 -5.71 -5.92 -5.03
C GLY A 841 -6.78 -5.45 -4.02
N SER A 842 -7.36 -6.36 -3.23
CA SER A 842 -8.33 -6.03 -2.19
C SER A 842 -7.75 -5.30 -0.98
N SER A 843 -6.43 -5.37 -0.74
CA SER A 843 -5.83 -4.95 0.55
C SER A 843 -5.65 -3.43 0.71
N GLY A 844 -6.37 -2.62 -0.06
CA GLY A 844 -6.32 -1.15 0.02
C GLY A 844 -5.07 -0.52 -0.60
N ILE A 845 -4.34 -1.27 -1.42
CA ILE A 845 -3.15 -0.79 -2.12
C ILE A 845 -3.55 0.22 -3.20
N SER A 846 -3.06 1.44 -3.04
CA SER A 846 -3.18 2.51 -4.03
C SER A 846 -2.08 2.42 -5.08
N THR A 847 -2.26 3.10 -6.21
CA THR A 847 -1.22 3.34 -7.22
C THR A 847 0.16 3.68 -6.61
N SER A 848 0.19 4.49 -5.55
CA SER A 848 1.42 4.94 -4.89
C SER A 848 2.17 3.79 -4.18
N GLY A 849 1.45 2.76 -3.73
CA GLY A 849 2.04 1.54 -3.15
C GLY A 849 2.50 0.50 -4.18
N LEU A 850 1.95 0.53 -5.40
CA LEU A 850 2.45 -0.25 -6.53
C LEU A 850 3.69 0.37 -7.18
N THR A 851 3.66 1.69 -7.36
CA THR A 851 4.69 2.45 -8.07
C THR A 851 5.73 3.04 -7.12
N VAL A 852 5.65 4.33 -6.80
CA VAL A 852 6.55 5.06 -5.92
C VAL A 852 5.78 6.20 -5.26
N THR A 853 6.07 6.46 -3.98
CA THR A 853 5.47 7.55 -3.20
C THR A 853 6.51 8.60 -2.83
N LEU A 854 6.14 9.88 -2.88
CA LEU A 854 6.92 10.95 -2.24
C LEU A 854 6.44 11.13 -0.80
N VAL A 855 7.34 10.97 0.15
CA VAL A 855 7.07 11.11 1.59
C VAL A 855 7.88 12.27 2.15
N ARG A 856 7.23 13.20 2.86
CA ARG A 856 7.96 14.28 3.54
C ARG A 856 8.86 13.70 4.64
N GLY A 857 10.12 14.11 4.67
CA GLY A 857 11.09 13.72 5.68
C GLY A 857 10.84 14.41 7.04
N LYS A 858 11.85 14.34 7.93
CA LYS A 858 11.86 15.04 9.23
C LYS A 858 11.98 16.58 9.10
N GLY A 859 11.95 17.14 7.89
CA GLY A 859 12.15 18.56 7.58
C GLY A 859 11.29 19.10 6.43
N SER A 860 11.86 19.99 5.60
CA SER A 860 11.21 20.51 4.39
C SER A 860 11.09 19.48 3.27
N ASP A 861 12.03 18.54 3.22
CA ASP A 861 12.38 17.85 1.99
C ASP A 861 11.57 16.57 1.78
N PHE A 862 11.40 16.21 0.51
CA PHE A 862 10.74 14.98 0.11
C PHE A 862 11.75 13.85 -0.06
N ALA A 863 11.33 12.65 0.32
CA ALA A 863 12.06 11.40 0.14
C ALA A 863 11.26 10.49 -0.80
N LEU A 864 11.95 9.75 -1.67
CA LEU A 864 11.35 8.76 -2.57
C LEU A 864 11.20 7.43 -1.81
N GLU A 865 10.00 6.85 -1.82
CA GLU A 865 9.69 5.54 -1.24
C GLU A 865 9.22 4.57 -2.32
N ALA A 866 9.98 3.49 -2.54
CA ALA A 866 9.69 2.47 -3.54
C ALA A 866 8.43 1.66 -3.18
N GLY A 867 7.53 1.52 -4.16
CA GLY A 867 6.42 0.56 -4.13
C GLY A 867 6.81 -0.80 -4.73
N ALA A 868 5.83 -1.69 -4.80
CA ALA A 868 6.01 -3.10 -5.13
C ALA A 868 6.78 -3.37 -6.45
N LEU A 869 6.54 -2.59 -7.50
CA LEU A 869 7.17 -2.78 -8.81
C LEU A 869 8.66 -2.40 -8.80
N VAL A 870 9.04 -1.35 -8.07
CA VAL A 870 10.45 -0.92 -7.97
C VAL A 870 11.24 -1.86 -7.06
N LEU A 871 10.64 -2.33 -5.96
CA LEU A 871 11.24 -3.35 -5.10
C LEU A 871 11.45 -4.69 -5.84
N GLY A 872 10.54 -5.01 -6.76
CA GLY A 872 10.58 -6.20 -7.60
C GLY A 872 11.57 -6.16 -8.77
N ASP A 873 12.31 -5.07 -9.00
CA ASP A 873 13.19 -4.89 -10.18
C ASP A 873 14.08 -6.12 -10.45
N GLN A 874 14.20 -6.49 -11.73
CA GLN A 874 14.82 -7.70 -12.26
C GLN A 874 14.21 -9.05 -11.82
N GLY A 875 13.07 -9.03 -11.12
CA GLY A 875 12.33 -10.21 -10.66
C GLY A 875 10.89 -10.26 -11.16
N CYS A 876 9.97 -10.77 -10.32
CA CYS A 876 8.53 -10.79 -10.61
C CYS A 876 7.71 -10.03 -9.55
N CYS A 877 6.64 -9.38 -10.01
CA CYS A 877 5.60 -8.80 -9.17
C CYS A 877 4.30 -9.58 -9.38
N CYS A 878 3.89 -10.35 -8.38
CA CYS A 878 2.65 -11.12 -8.42
C CYS A 878 1.51 -10.30 -7.82
N ILE A 879 0.44 -10.08 -8.59
CA ILE A 879 -0.73 -9.29 -8.16
C ILE A 879 -1.98 -10.18 -8.19
N ASP A 880 -2.42 -10.60 -7.01
CA ASP A 880 -3.66 -11.36 -6.83
C ASP A 880 -4.88 -10.42 -6.72
N GLU A 881 -6.06 -10.92 -7.08
CA GLU A 881 -7.31 -10.14 -7.17
C GLU A 881 -7.18 -8.82 -7.95
N PHE A 882 -6.52 -8.90 -9.10
CA PHE A 882 -6.27 -7.78 -10.02
C PHE A 882 -7.57 -7.07 -10.44
N ASP A 883 -8.70 -7.78 -10.47
CA ASP A 883 -10.06 -7.26 -10.72
C ASP A 883 -10.59 -6.32 -9.62
N LYS A 884 -10.06 -6.40 -8.40
CA LYS A 884 -10.55 -5.63 -7.24
C LYS A 884 -9.75 -4.36 -6.95
N MET A 885 -8.73 -4.07 -7.77
CA MET A 885 -7.92 -2.85 -7.59
C MET A 885 -8.76 -1.59 -7.80
N THR A 886 -8.72 -0.71 -6.81
CA THR A 886 -9.61 0.47 -6.71
C THR A 886 -9.09 1.72 -7.41
N THR A 887 -7.87 1.69 -7.96
CA THR A 887 -7.21 2.84 -8.59
C THR A 887 -7.00 2.60 -10.08
N ASP A 888 -6.94 3.67 -10.88
CA ASP A 888 -6.68 3.57 -12.32
C ASP A 888 -5.41 2.76 -12.63
N HIS A 889 -5.60 1.68 -13.39
CA HIS A 889 -4.55 0.80 -13.91
C HIS A 889 -3.52 1.53 -14.80
N ASN A 890 -3.75 2.81 -15.12
CA ASN A 890 -2.91 3.67 -15.95
C ASN A 890 -1.45 3.70 -15.49
N ALA A 891 -1.20 3.65 -14.18
CA ALA A 891 0.17 3.65 -13.63
C ALA A 891 0.96 2.35 -13.89
N LEU A 892 0.28 1.25 -14.25
CA LEU A 892 0.95 0.02 -14.70
C LEU A 892 1.34 0.10 -16.18
N LEU A 893 0.70 0.95 -16.98
CA LEU A 893 0.87 0.99 -18.44
C LEU A 893 2.26 1.46 -18.89
N GLU A 894 2.93 2.25 -18.05
CA GLU A 894 4.31 2.69 -18.21
C GLU A 894 5.27 1.56 -17.81
N ALA A 895 5.18 1.10 -16.56
CA ALA A 895 6.03 0.04 -16.02
C ALA A 895 5.99 -1.27 -16.83
N MET A 896 4.81 -1.69 -17.30
CA MET A 896 4.64 -2.92 -18.08
C MET A 896 5.19 -2.84 -19.51
N GLU A 897 5.46 -1.65 -20.05
CA GLU A 897 5.95 -1.50 -21.44
C GLU A 897 7.39 -0.98 -21.46
N GLN A 898 7.66 0.09 -20.73
CA GLN A 898 8.95 0.78 -20.70
C GLN A 898 9.90 0.19 -19.64
N GLN A 899 9.40 -0.65 -18.72
CA GLN A 899 10.15 -1.19 -17.59
C GLN A 899 10.77 -0.10 -16.69
N SER A 900 10.12 1.06 -16.62
CA SER A 900 10.49 2.23 -15.82
C SER A 900 9.24 2.94 -15.29
N ILE A 901 9.43 3.76 -14.25
CA ILE A 901 8.40 4.62 -13.65
C ILE A 901 8.98 6.03 -13.54
N SER A 902 8.42 6.96 -14.29
CA SER A 902 8.74 8.40 -14.22
C SER A 902 7.86 9.13 -13.20
N ILE A 903 8.48 10.05 -12.47
CA ILE A 903 7.83 10.81 -11.39
C ILE A 903 8.22 12.26 -11.59
N ALA A 904 7.22 13.12 -11.81
CA ALA A 904 7.36 14.58 -11.85
C ALA A 904 6.40 15.19 -10.83
N LYS A 905 6.82 15.25 -9.55
CA LYS A 905 5.98 15.71 -8.43
C LYS A 905 6.81 16.48 -7.40
N ALA A 906 6.23 17.54 -6.84
CA ALA A 906 6.84 18.36 -5.78
C ALA A 906 8.27 18.87 -6.11
N GLY A 907 8.55 19.18 -7.39
CA GLY A 907 9.86 19.63 -7.86
C GLY A 907 10.89 18.53 -8.11
N ILE A 908 10.59 17.27 -7.76
CA ILE A 908 11.42 16.11 -8.08
C ILE A 908 10.97 15.55 -9.44
N ILE A 909 11.92 15.47 -10.37
CA ILE A 909 11.79 14.79 -11.65
C ILE A 909 12.81 13.65 -11.66
N CYS A 910 12.35 12.40 -11.61
CA CYS A 910 13.21 11.22 -11.66
C CYS A 910 12.52 10.04 -12.34
N THR A 911 13.32 9.11 -12.88
CA THR A 911 12.85 7.85 -13.46
C THR A 911 13.51 6.70 -12.70
N LEU A 912 12.69 5.78 -12.18
CA LEU A 912 13.16 4.61 -11.44
C LEU A 912 12.93 3.33 -12.26
N PRO A 913 13.87 2.38 -12.27
CA PRO A 913 13.73 1.12 -13.00
C PRO A 913 12.67 0.22 -12.35
N ALA A 914 11.91 -0.47 -13.19
CA ALA A 914 10.83 -1.39 -12.81
C ALA A 914 10.79 -2.60 -13.77
N ARG A 915 11.95 -3.21 -14.03
CA ARG A 915 12.16 -4.33 -14.98
C ARG A 915 11.65 -5.64 -14.37
N THR A 916 10.34 -5.73 -14.20
CA THR A 916 9.66 -6.83 -13.52
C THR A 916 8.73 -7.58 -14.44
N SER A 917 8.61 -8.89 -14.25
CA SER A 917 7.52 -9.68 -14.82
C SER A 917 6.26 -9.47 -13.99
N VAL A 918 5.21 -8.86 -14.55
CA VAL A 918 3.91 -8.77 -13.89
C VAL A 918 3.16 -10.09 -14.11
N ILE A 919 2.84 -10.77 -13.02
CA ILE A 919 2.06 -12.02 -13.02
C ILE A 919 0.78 -11.76 -12.22
N ALA A 920 -0.32 -11.56 -12.93
CA ALA A 920 -1.60 -11.16 -12.33
C ALA A 920 -2.59 -12.34 -12.27
N ALA A 921 -3.41 -12.39 -11.22
CA ALA A 921 -4.57 -13.25 -11.15
C ALA A 921 -5.84 -12.41 -10.99
N ALA A 922 -6.88 -12.73 -11.75
CA ALA A 922 -8.14 -12.01 -11.76
C ALA A 922 -9.33 -12.98 -11.73
N ASN A 923 -10.45 -12.54 -11.16
CA ASN A 923 -11.72 -13.25 -11.19
C ASN A 923 -12.69 -12.56 -12.17
N PRO A 924 -13.54 -13.32 -12.89
CA PRO A 924 -14.55 -12.74 -13.76
C PRO A 924 -15.68 -12.06 -12.97
N VAL A 925 -16.27 -11.02 -13.55
CA VAL A 925 -17.40 -10.26 -12.99
C VAL A 925 -18.60 -11.18 -12.79
N GLY A 926 -19.01 -11.34 -11.53
CA GLY A 926 -20.10 -12.24 -11.13
C GLY A 926 -19.62 -13.61 -10.65
N GLY A 927 -18.31 -13.87 -10.62
CA GLY A 927 -17.72 -15.07 -10.07
C GLY A 927 -17.55 -16.24 -11.06
N HIS A 928 -18.18 -16.18 -12.23
CA HIS A 928 -18.06 -17.22 -13.26
C HIS A 928 -17.74 -16.62 -14.63
N TYR A 929 -16.86 -17.28 -15.39
CA TYR A 929 -16.43 -16.81 -16.71
C TYR A 929 -17.53 -17.07 -17.76
N ASN A 930 -17.98 -16.01 -18.44
CA ASN A 930 -19.04 -16.13 -19.44
C ASN A 930 -18.48 -16.11 -20.87
N MET A 931 -18.52 -17.25 -21.55
CA MET A 931 -18.03 -17.42 -22.93
C MET A 931 -18.79 -16.58 -23.99
N SER A 932 -19.98 -16.05 -23.68
CA SER A 932 -20.71 -15.15 -24.59
C SER A 932 -20.24 -13.69 -24.57
N LYS A 933 -19.31 -13.36 -23.65
CA LYS A 933 -18.71 -12.03 -23.49
C LYS A 933 -17.22 -12.08 -23.81
N THR A 934 -16.67 -10.94 -24.24
CA THR A 934 -15.21 -10.79 -24.41
C THR A 934 -14.47 -10.85 -23.08
N VAL A 935 -13.16 -11.16 -23.09
CA VAL A 935 -12.29 -11.10 -21.90
C VAL A 935 -12.37 -9.72 -21.22
N ALA A 936 -12.41 -8.64 -22.01
CA ALA A 936 -12.48 -7.27 -21.51
C ALA A 936 -13.78 -6.99 -20.73
N GLU A 937 -14.92 -7.51 -21.21
CA GLU A 937 -16.22 -7.40 -20.54
C GLU A 937 -16.33 -8.32 -19.31
N ASN A 938 -15.75 -9.54 -19.40
CA ASN A 938 -15.68 -10.47 -18.26
C ASN A 938 -14.82 -9.91 -17.12
N LEU A 939 -13.78 -9.12 -17.39
CA LEU A 939 -12.91 -8.51 -16.37
C LEU A 939 -13.27 -7.07 -16.01
N LYS A 940 -14.07 -6.37 -16.83
CA LYS A 940 -14.38 -4.93 -16.71
C LYS A 940 -13.14 -4.02 -16.82
N MET A 941 -12.13 -4.45 -17.59
CA MET A 941 -10.84 -3.77 -17.75
C MET A 941 -10.66 -3.16 -19.15
N ASN A 942 -9.80 -2.15 -19.24
CA ASN A 942 -9.44 -1.50 -20.50
C ASN A 942 -8.62 -2.44 -21.41
N THR A 943 -9.00 -2.56 -22.68
CA THR A 943 -8.27 -3.34 -23.70
C THR A 943 -6.81 -2.90 -23.88
N ALA A 944 -6.49 -1.63 -23.61
CA ALA A 944 -5.13 -1.10 -23.64
C ALA A 944 -4.21 -1.72 -22.55
N LEU A 945 -4.77 -2.17 -21.43
CA LEU A 945 -4.07 -2.92 -20.38
C LEU A 945 -3.93 -4.40 -20.77
N LEU A 946 -5.02 -5.02 -21.24
CA LEU A 946 -5.00 -6.41 -21.69
C LEU A 946 -4.00 -6.64 -22.84
N SER A 947 -3.84 -5.67 -23.74
CA SER A 947 -2.85 -5.70 -24.83
C SER A 947 -1.37 -5.62 -24.40
N ARG A 948 -1.08 -5.50 -23.09
CA ARG A 948 0.28 -5.52 -22.51
C ARG A 948 0.61 -6.82 -21.77
N PHE A 949 -0.38 -7.70 -21.58
CA PHE A 949 -0.10 -9.07 -21.16
C PHE A 949 0.29 -9.88 -22.40
N ASP A 950 1.40 -10.60 -22.31
CA ASP A 950 1.93 -11.46 -23.38
C ASP A 950 1.13 -12.77 -23.45
N LEU A 951 0.63 -13.26 -22.31
CA LEU A 951 -0.30 -14.40 -22.19
C LEU A 951 -1.50 -14.07 -21.30
N ILE A 952 -2.67 -14.55 -21.69
CA ILE A 952 -3.91 -14.52 -20.90
C ILE A 952 -4.48 -15.93 -20.84
N PHE A 953 -4.40 -16.58 -19.67
CA PHE A 953 -5.03 -17.88 -19.44
C PHE A 953 -6.45 -17.71 -18.93
N ILE A 954 -7.38 -18.49 -19.47
CA ILE A 954 -8.79 -18.54 -19.03
C ILE A 954 -9.04 -19.93 -18.43
N LEU A 955 -9.06 -20.00 -17.10
CA LEU A 955 -9.40 -21.18 -16.32
C LEU A 955 -10.91 -21.24 -16.11
N MET A 956 -11.57 -22.20 -16.75
CA MET A 956 -12.98 -22.50 -16.56
C MET A 956 -13.14 -23.70 -15.63
N ASP A 957 -14.03 -23.59 -14.65
CA ASP A 957 -14.46 -24.74 -13.85
C ASP A 957 -15.48 -25.56 -14.66
N LYS A 958 -15.09 -26.76 -15.09
CA LYS A 958 -15.93 -27.67 -15.87
C LYS A 958 -15.98 -29.02 -15.13
N PRO A 959 -17.15 -29.47 -14.66
CA PRO A 959 -17.25 -30.74 -13.95
C PRO A 959 -16.95 -31.90 -14.90
N ASP A 960 -16.02 -32.77 -14.50
CA ASP A 960 -15.53 -33.90 -15.28
C ASP A 960 -15.21 -35.05 -14.31
N GLY A 961 -15.98 -36.13 -14.42
CA GLY A 961 -15.94 -37.22 -13.44
C GLY A 961 -14.60 -37.96 -13.34
N GLU A 962 -13.75 -37.93 -14.38
CA GLU A 962 -12.41 -38.52 -14.31
C GLU A 962 -11.42 -37.52 -13.71
N MET A 963 -11.40 -36.28 -14.19
CA MET A 963 -10.51 -35.23 -13.69
C MET A 963 -10.78 -34.88 -12.23
N ASP A 964 -12.05 -34.82 -11.82
CA ASP A 964 -12.45 -34.62 -10.42
C ASP A 964 -12.01 -35.80 -9.54
N GLN A 965 -11.98 -37.02 -10.07
CA GLN A 965 -11.48 -38.19 -9.35
C GLN A 965 -9.95 -38.16 -9.19
N TYR A 966 -9.20 -37.68 -10.19
CA TYR A 966 -7.75 -37.47 -10.06
C TYR A 966 -7.42 -36.31 -9.11
N LEU A 967 -8.10 -35.17 -9.25
CA LEU A 967 -7.95 -33.99 -8.39
C LEU A 967 -8.25 -34.34 -6.92
N SER A 968 -9.37 -35.00 -6.65
CA SER A 968 -9.74 -35.40 -5.28
C SER A 968 -8.73 -36.38 -4.67
N ARG A 969 -8.26 -37.39 -5.42
CA ARG A 969 -7.17 -38.28 -4.96
C ARG A 969 -5.89 -37.50 -4.65
N HIS A 970 -5.50 -36.56 -5.50
CA HIS A 970 -4.30 -35.73 -5.28
C HIS A 970 -4.43 -34.87 -4.01
N VAL A 971 -5.57 -34.21 -3.81
CA VAL A 971 -5.85 -33.42 -2.60
C VAL A 971 -5.84 -34.30 -1.34
N MET A 972 -6.38 -35.52 -1.39
CA MET A 972 -6.34 -36.48 -0.27
C MET A 972 -4.91 -37.01 0.01
N ALA A 973 -4.09 -37.23 -1.02
CA ALA A 973 -2.69 -37.62 -0.86
C ALA A 973 -1.86 -36.53 -0.15
N LEU A 974 -2.09 -35.26 -0.50
CA LEU A 974 -1.45 -34.12 0.16
C LEU A 974 -1.85 -34.00 1.65
N HIS A 975 -3.12 -34.17 1.97
CA HIS A 975 -3.62 -34.04 3.36
C HIS A 975 -3.26 -35.24 4.25
N SER A 976 -3.09 -36.43 3.68
CA SER A 976 -2.67 -37.64 4.41
C SER A 976 -1.17 -37.71 4.68
N GLY A 977 -0.38 -36.73 4.22
CA GLY A 977 1.08 -36.69 4.41
C GLY A 977 1.87 -37.59 3.44
N ASN A 978 1.20 -38.49 2.72
CA ASN A 978 1.81 -39.37 1.72
C ASN A 978 1.93 -38.68 0.35
N ALA A 979 2.58 -37.51 0.33
CA ALA A 979 2.82 -36.76 -0.91
C ALA A 979 3.66 -37.54 -1.95
N ALA A 980 4.46 -38.51 -1.50
CA ALA A 980 5.25 -39.41 -2.36
C ALA A 980 4.41 -40.48 -3.09
N THR A 981 3.11 -40.60 -2.83
CA THR A 981 2.21 -41.57 -3.48
C THR A 981 1.01 -40.90 -4.16
N ALA A 982 1.17 -39.66 -4.62
CA ALA A 982 0.16 -39.03 -5.48
C ALA A 982 0.03 -39.82 -6.80
N PRO A 983 -1.18 -40.21 -7.23
CA PRO A 983 -1.34 -41.04 -8.41
C PRO A 983 -1.10 -40.23 -9.69
N ALA A 984 -0.22 -40.74 -10.55
CA ALA A 984 -0.08 -40.23 -11.90
C ALA A 984 -1.23 -40.70 -12.81
N PHE A 985 -1.42 -40.02 -13.94
CA PHE A 985 -2.53 -40.28 -14.85
C PHE A 985 -2.35 -41.64 -15.55
N ARG A 986 -3.41 -42.47 -15.57
CA ARG A 986 -3.48 -43.66 -16.43
C ARG A 986 -4.37 -43.35 -17.63
N GLY A 987 -3.74 -43.07 -18.77
CA GLY A 987 -4.45 -43.00 -20.04
C GLY A 987 -4.90 -44.39 -20.49
N ASN A 988 -6.17 -44.53 -20.85
CA ASN A 988 -6.67 -45.72 -21.54
C ASN A 988 -6.26 -45.68 -23.03
N THR A 989 -4.97 -45.79 -23.31
CA THR A 989 -4.43 -45.85 -24.67
C THR A 989 -4.19 -47.30 -25.13
N SER A 990 -5.10 -48.21 -24.73
CA SER A 990 -5.13 -49.60 -25.16
C SER A 990 -5.71 -49.74 -26.58
N GLN A 991 -5.04 -49.16 -27.57
CA GLN A 991 -5.05 -49.70 -28.92
C GLN A 991 -3.68 -50.33 -29.16
N GLU A 992 -3.67 -51.63 -29.43
CA GLU A 992 -2.46 -52.42 -29.65
C GLU A 992 -1.70 -51.87 -30.88
N ILE A 993 -0.61 -51.14 -30.65
CA ILE A 993 0.35 -50.80 -31.69
C ILE A 993 1.42 -51.89 -31.71
N ASP A 994 1.55 -52.51 -32.89
CA ASP A 994 2.47 -53.60 -33.19
C ASP A 994 3.92 -53.28 -32.73
N PRO A 995 4.57 -54.14 -31.92
CA PRO A 995 5.93 -53.90 -31.40
C PRO A 995 7.03 -53.74 -32.46
N SER A 996 6.74 -54.08 -33.73
CA SER A 996 7.71 -54.06 -34.82
C SER A 996 8.14 -52.66 -35.33
N GLN A 997 7.51 -51.57 -34.86
CA GLN A 997 7.87 -50.20 -35.27
C GLN A 997 8.60 -49.36 -34.20
N ALA A 998 9.25 -50.00 -33.22
CA ALA A 998 10.09 -49.33 -32.22
C ALA A 998 11.42 -48.78 -32.81
N SER A 999 11.34 -47.72 -33.62
CA SER A 999 12.47 -46.88 -34.03
C SER A 999 12.29 -45.48 -33.44
N GLY A 1000 13.09 -45.14 -32.43
CA GLY A 1000 12.88 -43.96 -31.60
C GLY A 1000 12.99 -42.59 -32.32
N VAL A 1001 12.66 -41.54 -31.56
CA VAL A 1001 12.85 -40.11 -31.87
C VAL A 1001 11.83 -39.46 -32.83
N LYS A 1002 11.01 -40.20 -33.60
CA LYS A 1002 10.03 -39.58 -34.53
C LYS A 1002 8.59 -39.39 -34.03
N ALA A 1003 8.19 -40.01 -32.92
CA ALA A 1003 6.79 -39.97 -32.43
C ALA A 1003 6.45 -38.75 -31.53
N ASP A 1004 7.44 -37.99 -31.07
CA ASP A 1004 7.32 -37.01 -29.97
C ASP A 1004 6.76 -35.62 -30.40
N MET A 1005 6.18 -35.53 -31.60
CA MET A 1005 5.56 -34.29 -32.13
C MET A 1005 4.12 -34.49 -32.63
N SER A 1006 3.54 -35.70 -32.51
CA SER A 1006 2.14 -35.96 -32.88
C SER A 1006 1.15 -35.76 -31.72
N LEU A 1007 1.64 -35.66 -30.48
CA LEU A 1007 0.82 -35.43 -29.29
C LEU A 1007 0.83 -33.94 -28.91
N PRO A 1008 -0.33 -33.35 -28.52
CA PRO A 1008 -0.40 -31.97 -28.03
C PRO A 1008 0.53 -31.72 -26.84
N LEU A 1009 1.04 -30.50 -26.70
CA LEU A 1009 1.94 -30.11 -25.61
C LEU A 1009 1.35 -30.37 -24.23
N GLU A 1010 0.04 -30.17 -24.05
CA GLU A 1010 -0.65 -30.45 -22.78
C GLU A 1010 -0.47 -31.92 -22.37
N GLU A 1011 -0.59 -32.86 -23.31
CA GLU A 1011 -0.40 -34.29 -23.06
C GLU A 1011 1.08 -34.63 -22.83
N ARG A 1012 2.00 -33.99 -23.58
CA ARG A 1012 3.45 -34.11 -23.36
C ARG A 1012 3.90 -33.64 -21.97
N LEU A 1013 3.19 -32.67 -21.37
CA LEU A 1013 3.53 -32.11 -20.05
C LEU A 1013 2.89 -32.85 -18.85
N ARG A 1014 1.83 -33.63 -19.06
CA ARG A 1014 1.15 -34.40 -17.99
C ARG A 1014 2.03 -35.54 -17.46
N MET A 1015 2.00 -35.77 -16.13
CA MET A 1015 2.67 -36.92 -15.52
C MET A 1015 1.85 -38.21 -15.68
N THR A 1016 2.46 -39.22 -16.29
CA THR A 1016 1.95 -40.59 -16.47
C THR A 1016 2.53 -41.52 -15.41
N SER A 1017 1.91 -42.68 -15.19
CA SER A 1017 2.41 -43.66 -14.20
C SER A 1017 3.74 -44.35 -14.56
N GLU A 1018 4.28 -44.08 -15.75
CA GLU A 1018 5.58 -44.58 -16.21
C GLU A 1018 6.70 -43.53 -16.01
N ASP A 1019 6.34 -42.27 -15.74
CA ASP A 1019 7.27 -41.19 -15.46
C ASP A 1019 7.84 -41.30 -14.03
N ASN A 1020 8.88 -42.12 -13.85
CA ASN A 1020 9.63 -42.21 -12.60
C ASN A 1020 10.59 -41.01 -12.40
N MET A 1021 10.04 -39.79 -12.40
CA MET A 1021 10.79 -38.53 -12.25
C MET A 1021 10.80 -38.04 -10.79
N GLU A 1022 11.98 -37.77 -10.24
CA GLU A 1022 12.13 -37.11 -8.94
C GLU A 1022 11.94 -35.59 -9.07
N LEU A 1023 10.95 -35.02 -8.40
CA LEU A 1023 10.61 -33.60 -8.51
C LEU A 1023 11.67 -32.69 -7.86
N ILE A 1024 12.02 -31.60 -8.55
CA ILE A 1024 13.04 -30.65 -8.11
C ILE A 1024 12.56 -29.90 -6.85
N PRO A 1025 13.31 -29.93 -5.73
CA PRO A 1025 12.96 -29.16 -4.54
C PRO A 1025 12.92 -27.64 -4.83
N LEU A 1026 11.88 -26.94 -4.36
CA LEU A 1026 11.70 -25.50 -4.59
C LEU A 1026 12.95 -24.63 -4.30
N PRO A 1027 13.76 -24.88 -3.25
CA PRO A 1027 15.00 -24.13 -3.03
C PRO A 1027 16.02 -24.30 -4.17
N LEU A 1028 16.15 -25.51 -4.73
CA LEU A 1028 17.04 -25.80 -5.87
C LEU A 1028 16.50 -25.17 -7.16
N LEU A 1029 15.19 -25.28 -7.42
CA LEU A 1029 14.54 -24.65 -8.56
C LEU A 1029 14.75 -23.12 -8.57
N ARG A 1030 14.72 -22.48 -7.39
CA ARG A 1030 15.03 -21.05 -7.23
C ARG A 1030 16.49 -20.72 -7.57
N LYS A 1031 17.45 -21.58 -7.22
CA LYS A 1031 18.86 -21.41 -7.64
C LYS A 1031 19.02 -21.61 -9.15
N TYR A 1032 18.34 -22.60 -9.71
CA TYR A 1032 18.33 -22.90 -11.14
C TYR A 1032 17.81 -21.70 -11.97
N ILE A 1033 16.70 -21.07 -11.57
CA ILE A 1033 16.18 -19.85 -12.23
C ILE A 1033 17.17 -18.68 -12.12
N ALA A 1034 17.80 -18.50 -10.95
CA ALA A 1034 18.81 -17.46 -10.77
C ALA A 1034 20.03 -17.69 -11.69
N TYR A 1035 20.52 -18.93 -11.78
CA TYR A 1035 21.60 -19.33 -12.70
C TYR A 1035 21.21 -19.05 -14.16
N ALA A 1036 20.05 -19.53 -14.61
CA ALA A 1036 19.58 -19.37 -15.98
C ALA A 1036 19.40 -17.88 -16.38
N ARG A 1037 18.89 -17.03 -15.48
CA ARG A 1037 18.78 -15.58 -15.73
C ARG A 1037 20.13 -14.88 -15.80
N GLN A 1038 21.10 -15.31 -14.99
CA GLN A 1038 22.42 -14.68 -14.88
C GLN A 1038 23.35 -15.08 -16.04
N TYR A 1039 23.34 -16.34 -16.45
CA TYR A 1039 24.34 -16.89 -17.37
C TYR A 1039 23.83 -17.21 -18.77
N VAL A 1040 22.51 -17.40 -18.98
CA VAL A 1040 21.97 -17.89 -20.26
C VAL A 1040 21.26 -16.79 -21.06
N HIS A 1041 21.70 -16.55 -22.29
CA HIS A 1041 21.29 -15.38 -23.10
C HIS A 1041 20.83 -15.76 -24.53
N PRO A 1042 19.67 -16.44 -24.67
CA PRO A 1042 19.27 -17.11 -25.90
C PRO A 1042 19.16 -16.20 -27.11
N ARG A 1043 19.51 -16.74 -28.29
CA ARG A 1043 19.42 -16.08 -29.58
C ARG A 1043 18.39 -16.77 -30.48
N LEU A 1044 17.55 -15.98 -31.15
CA LEU A 1044 16.56 -16.51 -32.08
C LEU A 1044 17.24 -17.11 -33.33
N SER A 1045 17.00 -18.39 -33.61
CA SER A 1045 17.46 -19.02 -34.86
C SER A 1045 16.62 -18.56 -36.07
N ARG A 1046 17.17 -18.72 -37.28
CA ARG A 1046 16.45 -18.40 -38.53
C ARG A 1046 15.19 -19.24 -38.71
N GLU A 1047 15.24 -20.52 -38.32
CA GLU A 1047 14.10 -21.44 -38.41
C GLU A 1047 12.98 -21.07 -37.44
N ALA A 1048 13.32 -20.76 -36.17
CA ALA A 1048 12.35 -20.29 -35.19
C ALA A 1048 11.73 -18.96 -35.63
N ALA A 1049 12.53 -18.01 -36.15
CA ALA A 1049 12.05 -16.74 -36.65
C ALA A 1049 11.03 -16.90 -37.79
N ALA A 1050 11.28 -17.81 -38.73
CA ALA A 1050 10.36 -18.08 -39.84
C ALA A 1050 8.99 -18.62 -39.34
N VAL A 1051 9.01 -19.58 -38.41
CA VAL A 1051 7.78 -20.15 -37.82
C VAL A 1051 6.98 -19.10 -37.05
N LEU A 1052 7.63 -18.29 -36.22
CA LEU A 1052 6.94 -17.21 -35.49
C LEU A 1052 6.38 -16.13 -36.43
N GLN A 1053 7.09 -15.81 -37.51
CA GLN A 1053 6.63 -14.87 -38.53
C GLN A 1053 5.40 -15.40 -39.28
N GLU A 1054 5.40 -16.66 -39.70
CA GLU A 1054 4.28 -17.30 -40.40
C GLU A 1054 3.02 -17.33 -39.52
N PHE A 1055 3.16 -17.76 -38.26
CA PHE A 1055 2.04 -17.77 -37.31
C PHE A 1055 1.51 -16.36 -37.01
N TYR A 1056 2.39 -15.36 -36.84
CA TYR A 1056 1.96 -13.97 -36.66
C TYR A 1056 1.19 -13.42 -37.86
N LEU A 1057 1.62 -13.73 -39.09
CA LEU A 1057 0.89 -13.35 -40.31
C LEU A 1057 -0.47 -14.04 -40.39
N MET A 1058 -0.56 -15.32 -39.98
CA MET A 1058 -1.83 -16.04 -39.89
C MET A 1058 -2.80 -15.40 -38.87
N LEU A 1059 -2.30 -15.01 -37.69
CA LEU A 1059 -3.09 -14.30 -36.68
C LEU A 1059 -3.59 -12.94 -37.19
N ARG A 1060 -2.73 -12.17 -37.89
CA ARG A 1060 -3.10 -10.88 -38.49
C ARG A 1060 -4.13 -11.06 -39.62
N ALA A 1061 -4.01 -12.10 -40.44
CA ALA A 1061 -4.95 -12.40 -41.52
C ALA A 1061 -6.37 -12.67 -41.01
N LYS A 1062 -6.53 -13.28 -39.83
CA LYS A 1062 -7.85 -13.52 -39.20
C LYS A 1062 -8.56 -12.25 -38.69
N HIS A 1063 -7.92 -11.08 -38.74
CA HIS A 1063 -8.45 -9.73 -38.45
C HIS A 1063 -9.02 -9.45 -37.03
N ARG A 1064 -9.52 -10.45 -36.29
CA ARG A 1064 -9.94 -10.33 -34.89
C ARG A 1064 -9.51 -11.57 -34.10
N SER A 1065 -9.04 -11.38 -32.87
CA SER A 1065 -9.06 -12.44 -31.85
C SER A 1065 -10.50 -12.69 -31.38
N PRO A 1066 -10.80 -13.86 -30.77
CA PRO A 1066 -12.08 -14.10 -30.11
C PRO A 1066 -12.43 -13.03 -29.06
N ASP A 1067 -11.40 -12.44 -28.44
CA ASP A 1067 -11.52 -11.49 -27.33
C ASP A 1067 -11.75 -10.04 -27.77
N GLY A 1068 -11.80 -9.77 -29.08
CA GLY A 1068 -11.93 -8.42 -29.64
C GLY A 1068 -10.67 -7.55 -29.53
N THR A 1069 -9.55 -8.11 -29.09
CA THR A 1069 -8.26 -7.41 -29.01
C THR A 1069 -7.59 -7.33 -30.39
N PRO A 1070 -7.06 -6.15 -30.80
CA PRO A 1070 -6.35 -6.05 -32.06
C PRO A 1070 -5.00 -6.78 -31.97
N VAL A 1071 -4.74 -7.70 -32.90
CA VAL A 1071 -3.43 -8.35 -33.04
C VAL A 1071 -2.41 -7.28 -33.48
N THR A 1072 -1.52 -6.87 -32.59
CA THR A 1072 -0.48 -5.83 -32.84
C THR A 1072 0.91 -6.46 -32.93
N THR A 1073 1.93 -5.67 -33.28
CA THR A 1073 3.34 -6.10 -33.27
C THR A 1073 3.80 -6.63 -31.91
N ARG A 1074 3.18 -6.17 -30.81
CA ARG A 1074 3.43 -6.72 -29.46
C ARG A 1074 3.30 -8.23 -29.40
N GLN A 1075 2.34 -8.83 -30.12
CA GLN A 1075 2.15 -10.28 -30.09
C GLN A 1075 3.29 -11.06 -30.75
N LEU A 1076 3.94 -10.49 -31.78
CA LEU A 1076 5.17 -11.06 -32.33
C LEU A 1076 6.32 -10.95 -31.31
N GLU A 1077 6.40 -9.85 -30.57
CA GLU A 1077 7.38 -9.71 -29.49
C GLU A 1077 7.10 -10.67 -28.32
N SER A 1078 5.83 -10.88 -27.93
CA SER A 1078 5.40 -11.88 -26.94
C SER A 1078 5.94 -13.25 -27.29
N LEU A 1079 5.67 -13.71 -28.52
CA LEU A 1079 6.14 -15.00 -29.05
C LEU A 1079 7.67 -15.13 -28.98
N ILE A 1080 8.40 -14.07 -29.34
CA ILE A 1080 9.87 -14.06 -29.27
C ILE A 1080 10.36 -14.15 -27.81
N ARG A 1081 9.82 -13.34 -26.89
CA ARG A 1081 10.20 -13.35 -25.46
C ARG A 1081 9.94 -14.71 -24.82
N MET A 1082 8.80 -15.33 -25.12
CA MET A 1082 8.43 -16.65 -24.59
C MET A 1082 9.32 -17.76 -25.17
N SER A 1083 9.64 -17.71 -26.46
CA SER A 1083 10.54 -18.68 -27.09
C SER A 1083 11.98 -18.57 -26.54
N GLU A 1084 12.44 -17.34 -26.27
CA GLU A 1084 13.68 -17.08 -25.54
C GLU A 1084 13.61 -17.57 -24.08
N ALA A 1085 12.50 -17.35 -23.37
CA ALA A 1085 12.32 -17.81 -22.00
C ALA A 1085 12.32 -19.35 -21.90
N LYS A 1086 11.72 -20.05 -22.86
CA LYS A 1086 11.77 -21.53 -22.95
C LYS A 1086 13.19 -22.03 -23.20
N ALA A 1087 13.91 -21.44 -24.16
CA ALA A 1087 15.30 -21.81 -24.41
C ALA A 1087 16.18 -21.56 -23.16
N ARG A 1088 16.01 -20.43 -22.46
CA ARG A 1088 16.69 -20.15 -21.18
C ARG A 1088 16.38 -21.18 -20.11
N MET A 1089 15.12 -21.59 -19.97
CA MET A 1089 14.69 -22.57 -18.98
C MET A 1089 15.36 -23.94 -19.18
N GLU A 1090 15.66 -24.32 -20.42
CA GLU A 1090 16.43 -25.53 -20.75
C GLU A 1090 17.96 -25.27 -20.82
N LEU A 1091 18.43 -24.11 -20.38
CA LEU A 1091 19.83 -23.64 -20.42
C LEU A 1091 20.45 -23.57 -21.84
N ARG A 1092 19.63 -23.35 -22.88
CA ARG A 1092 20.05 -23.31 -24.29
C ARG A 1092 20.25 -21.88 -24.79
N GLU A 1093 21.43 -21.60 -25.35
CA GLU A 1093 21.80 -20.32 -25.98
C GLU A 1093 21.14 -20.04 -27.33
N VAL A 1094 20.41 -21.01 -27.91
CA VAL A 1094 19.74 -20.86 -29.20
C VAL A 1094 18.30 -21.35 -29.09
N VAL A 1095 17.37 -20.49 -29.53
CA VAL A 1095 15.94 -20.81 -29.66
C VAL A 1095 15.74 -21.65 -30.91
N THR A 1096 15.21 -22.86 -30.74
CA THR A 1096 14.99 -23.84 -31.82
C THR A 1096 13.59 -23.72 -32.43
N ARG A 1097 13.38 -24.39 -33.57
CA ARG A 1097 12.04 -24.54 -34.16
C ARG A 1097 11.03 -25.18 -33.21
N ARG A 1098 11.47 -26.12 -32.35
CA ARG A 1098 10.59 -26.79 -31.37
C ARG A 1098 10.10 -25.82 -30.30
N ASP A 1099 10.93 -24.85 -29.91
CA ASP A 1099 10.55 -23.83 -28.93
C ASP A 1099 9.47 -22.89 -29.46
N ALA A 1100 9.61 -22.46 -30.71
CA ALA A 1100 8.60 -21.67 -31.39
C ALA A 1100 7.27 -22.41 -31.48
N MET A 1101 7.28 -23.72 -31.80
CA MET A 1101 6.06 -24.53 -31.85
C MET A 1101 5.41 -24.74 -30.49
N ASP A 1102 6.18 -25.12 -29.46
CA ASP A 1102 5.64 -25.30 -28.10
C ASP A 1102 5.04 -23.99 -27.54
N VAL A 1103 5.61 -22.83 -27.87
CA VAL A 1103 5.08 -21.51 -27.50
C VAL A 1103 3.83 -21.14 -28.31
N ILE A 1104 3.74 -21.55 -29.58
CA ILE A 1104 2.53 -21.40 -30.40
C ILE A 1104 1.39 -22.28 -29.87
N GLU A 1105 1.66 -23.47 -29.34
CA GLU A 1105 0.64 -24.33 -28.71
C GLU A 1105 0.11 -23.77 -27.38
N ILE A 1106 0.85 -22.86 -26.73
CA ILE A 1106 0.43 -22.18 -25.48
C ILE A 1106 -0.44 -20.93 -25.74
N MET A 1107 -0.48 -20.41 -26.98
CA MET A 1107 -1.02 -19.10 -27.34
C MET A 1107 -2.28 -19.13 -28.21
#